data_AF-A0A0R3P8H3-F1
#
_entry.id   AF-A0A0R3P8H3-F1
#
_cell.length_a   1.000
_cell.length_b   1.000
_cell.length_c   1.000
_cell.angle_alpha   90.00
_cell.angle_beta   90.00
_cell.angle_gamma   90.00
#
_symmetry.space_group_name_H-M   'P 1'
#
loop_
_entity.id
_entity.type
_entity.pdbx_description
1 polymer ?
#
loop_
_entity_poly.entity_id
_entity_poly.type
_entity_poly.pdbx_seq_one_letter_code
_entity_poly.pdbx_strand_id
1 'polypeptide(L)'
;MPAGTMFAKFKSTNVAAATTSQSVADGNPITQYFEIGKPVACAGPELAWRIHDAYRKSDNKECSVFIFEKKVAEKLHKPRRKETITELLKSSVKTLERFRHPRILQIYHTVEESADTLAFASEPIFASLSNVLAFHESKTYDNANVAAAGGAGAGVGPAQTQGPAGVQPQRPAHAKEYSFLDMELKYGFLQLTEALAYLHYSGHVIHRNVCPSSVLITKRGIWKLAGMEYVERMNETDLNSSIPCPPWSNRVSKMAQPNLDFMAPETQSTSKCSLLSDMFSLGMVICAVFNNGRPLIQAGNSTSNYAKQMETLDDMVHKLMPRLPIALQEATSRMASRDATARPTAQLLQLIKYFIDPAINALKFLDVVNMKDTQQKSQFYKTTLIEAMPVIPRKLWWQTIWPMLKSEINNNEVLAAVLQPVMLFVQEATHFEYDALMSATMKIVYNTPKSIQASVTILENLHLIIEKTKPEDVTTDIMPMLFCSFDGSTIQVQSAAVVAVANVFDSIDELSIRRMVLPKVKLVFEKNITDPKIVQNVLMCIERVMDRMERAQVMEEVLPLLANIRIPDPDIIMRTVRIYHKLFVDKSYGLSVETMATNVLPLLIPHTVNPALNFEHYCYLLEVLQQMLEAIDRQQRNKLKLDNLSMASPERHRTLRHQFSTDNMNAPPFNIPNLRIDQRKTSSAEDMARKNSGGWLHAEHLEQCSVLVVVEHAVDKVAPTVDGSIIGSSRLWIGHTAAAGIRHVSTILRT
;
A
#
# COMPACT_ATOMS: atom_id res chain seq x y z
N MET A 1 -12.29 -60.88 -48.35
CA MET A 1 -11.21 -61.79 -47.90
C MET A 1 -10.19 -60.96 -47.12
N PRO A 2 -9.65 -61.48 -46.00
CA PRO A 2 -10.20 -61.03 -44.72
C PRO A 2 -9.19 -60.59 -43.65
N ALA A 3 -9.76 -60.05 -42.56
CA ALA A 3 -9.34 -60.17 -41.15
C ALA A 3 -7.86 -59.99 -40.75
N GLY A 4 -7.61 -58.95 -39.96
CA GLY A 4 -6.49 -58.86 -39.02
C GLY A 4 -7.01 -58.58 -37.60
N THR A 5 -7.31 -59.62 -36.85
CA THR A 5 -7.78 -59.53 -35.44
C THR A 5 -6.91 -60.43 -34.57
N MET A 6 -6.23 -59.90 -33.55
CA MET A 6 -5.70 -60.58 -32.33
C MET A 6 -4.89 -59.54 -31.53
N PHE A 7 -4.85 -59.49 -30.20
CA PHE A 7 -5.79 -59.92 -29.14
C PHE A 7 -5.42 -59.10 -27.87
N ALA A 8 -6.39 -58.64 -27.08
CA ALA A 8 -6.11 -57.87 -25.86
C ALA A 8 -5.95 -58.76 -24.62
N LYS A 9 -5.12 -58.35 -23.63
CA LYS A 9 -5.18 -58.87 -22.23
C LYS A 9 -4.52 -57.97 -21.16
N PHE A 10 -5.37 -57.16 -20.51
CA PHE A 10 -5.49 -56.94 -19.05
C PHE A 10 -4.41 -56.31 -18.13
N LYS A 11 -4.93 -55.46 -17.21
CA LYS A 11 -4.43 -54.98 -15.88
C LYS A 11 -3.34 -53.88 -15.90
N SER A 12 -3.35 -52.86 -15.01
CA SER A 12 -4.34 -52.41 -14.00
C SER A 12 -4.02 -50.99 -13.45
N THR A 13 -5.05 -50.32 -12.89
CA THR A 13 -5.02 -49.29 -11.82
C THR A 13 -4.67 -47.81 -12.14
N ASN A 14 -5.62 -46.93 -11.77
CA ASN A 14 -5.51 -45.51 -11.36
C ASN A 14 -4.60 -44.51 -12.11
N VAL A 15 -5.23 -43.67 -12.95
CA VAL A 15 -4.97 -42.22 -12.99
C VAL A 15 -6.32 -41.49 -13.00
N ALA A 16 -6.46 -40.42 -12.22
CA ALA A 16 -7.69 -39.63 -12.15
C ALA A 16 -7.97 -38.90 -13.48
N ALA A 17 -9.24 -38.76 -13.84
CA ALA A 17 -9.67 -38.19 -15.12
C ALA A 17 -9.36 -36.68 -15.22
N ALA A 18 -8.22 -36.36 -15.81
CA ALA A 18 -7.97 -35.05 -16.41
C ALA A 18 -8.86 -34.91 -17.66
N THR A 19 -10.12 -34.54 -17.47
CA THR A 19 -11.05 -34.31 -18.58
C THR A 19 -10.66 -33.03 -19.30
N THR A 20 -10.06 -33.14 -20.48
CA THR A 20 -9.75 -32.01 -21.36
C THR A 20 -11.03 -31.24 -21.67
N SER A 21 -11.04 -29.94 -21.37
CA SER A 21 -12.21 -29.09 -21.60
C SER A 21 -12.43 -28.86 -23.09
N GLN A 22 -13.41 -29.55 -23.69
CA GLN A 22 -14.06 -29.07 -24.91
C GLN A 22 -14.56 -27.64 -24.65
N SER A 23 -14.31 -26.72 -25.58
CA SER A 23 -14.60 -25.31 -25.31
C SER A 23 -16.11 -25.10 -25.44
N VAL A 24 -16.72 -24.63 -24.35
CA VAL A 24 -18.19 -24.41 -24.26
C VAL A 24 -18.65 -23.30 -25.24
N ALA A 25 -17.71 -22.58 -25.85
CA ALA A 25 -17.94 -21.56 -26.87
C ALA A 25 -17.63 -22.03 -28.31
N ASP A 26 -17.25 -23.29 -28.53
CA ASP A 26 -16.86 -23.79 -29.86
C ASP A 26 -18.00 -23.56 -30.88
N GLY A 27 -17.70 -22.79 -31.93
CA GLY A 27 -18.67 -22.37 -32.95
C GLY A 27 -19.43 -21.05 -32.66
N ASN A 28 -19.21 -20.38 -31.53
CA ASN A 28 -19.76 -19.04 -31.29
C ASN A 28 -18.82 -17.93 -31.83
N PRO A 29 -19.33 -16.92 -32.57
CA PRO A 29 -18.53 -15.82 -33.11
C PRO A 29 -17.68 -15.07 -32.08
N ILE A 30 -18.07 -15.04 -30.80
CA ILE A 30 -17.33 -14.35 -29.73
C ILE A 30 -15.87 -14.85 -29.59
N THR A 31 -15.60 -16.10 -29.96
CA THR A 31 -14.25 -16.71 -29.97
C THR A 31 -13.30 -16.04 -30.96
N GLN A 32 -13.80 -15.27 -31.93
CA GLN A 32 -12.97 -14.47 -32.85
C GLN A 32 -12.33 -13.28 -32.13
N TYR A 33 -13.03 -12.67 -31.17
CA TYR A 33 -12.62 -11.43 -30.49
C TYR A 33 -11.94 -11.69 -29.13
N PHE A 34 -12.27 -12.79 -28.46
CA PHE A 34 -11.81 -13.10 -27.11
C PHE A 34 -11.15 -14.48 -27.03
N GLU A 35 -10.10 -14.57 -26.22
CA GLU A 35 -9.57 -15.83 -25.73
C GLU A 35 -10.31 -16.18 -24.43
N ILE A 36 -10.99 -17.34 -24.42
CA ILE A 36 -11.87 -17.76 -23.33
C ILE A 36 -11.15 -18.77 -22.46
N GLY A 37 -10.99 -18.44 -21.18
CA GLY A 37 -10.39 -19.28 -20.17
C GLY A 37 -11.41 -20.09 -19.36
N LYS A 38 -11.00 -20.43 -18.15
CA LYS A 38 -11.76 -21.27 -17.22
C LYS A 38 -13.10 -20.62 -16.79
N PRO A 39 -14.15 -21.43 -16.52
CA PRO A 39 -15.34 -20.94 -15.84
C PRO A 39 -14.98 -20.49 -14.41
N VAL A 40 -15.52 -19.36 -13.98
CA VAL A 40 -15.25 -18.75 -12.67
C VAL A 40 -16.47 -18.57 -11.78
N ALA A 41 -17.67 -18.45 -12.38
CA ALA A 41 -18.91 -18.06 -11.72
C ALA A 41 -20.15 -18.36 -12.60
N CYS A 42 -21.35 -18.07 -12.09
CA CYS A 42 -22.59 -18.12 -12.86
C CYS A 42 -23.65 -17.13 -12.34
N ALA A 43 -24.58 -16.70 -13.19
CA ALA A 43 -25.48 -15.58 -12.92
C ALA A 43 -26.81 -15.62 -13.71
N GLY A 44 -27.68 -14.66 -13.42
CA GLY A 44 -28.98 -14.48 -14.07
C GLY A 44 -30.06 -15.46 -13.59
N PRO A 45 -31.20 -15.56 -14.33
CA PRO A 45 -32.29 -16.47 -14.00
C PRO A 45 -31.79 -17.92 -13.96
N GLU A 46 -32.10 -18.64 -12.87
CA GLU A 46 -31.65 -20.02 -12.62
C GLU A 46 -30.13 -20.25 -12.77
N LEU A 47 -29.32 -19.21 -12.59
CA LEU A 47 -27.86 -19.24 -12.79
C LEU A 47 -27.43 -19.72 -14.19
N ALA A 48 -28.27 -19.47 -15.21
CA ALA A 48 -28.10 -20.04 -16.54
C ALA A 48 -26.91 -19.47 -17.34
N TRP A 49 -26.44 -18.25 -17.03
CA TRP A 49 -25.20 -17.73 -17.61
C TRP A 49 -24.00 -18.31 -16.87
N ARG A 50 -23.11 -19.01 -17.58
CA ARG A 50 -21.77 -19.33 -17.08
C ARG A 50 -20.82 -18.19 -17.40
N ILE A 51 -20.03 -17.79 -16.42
CA ILE A 51 -19.06 -16.69 -16.54
C ILE A 51 -17.67 -17.30 -16.62
N HIS A 52 -16.93 -16.92 -17.64
CA HIS A 52 -15.56 -17.35 -17.89
C HIS A 52 -14.59 -16.17 -17.75
N ASP A 53 -13.39 -16.45 -17.23
CA ASP A 53 -12.24 -15.55 -17.42
C ASP A 53 -11.96 -15.40 -18.92
N ALA A 54 -11.63 -14.20 -19.39
CA ALA A 54 -11.28 -13.99 -20.79
C ALA A 54 -10.31 -12.82 -20.99
N TYR A 55 -9.63 -12.84 -22.14
CA TYR A 55 -8.77 -11.74 -22.60
C TYR A 55 -9.18 -11.30 -24.00
N ARG A 56 -9.27 -10.00 -24.23
CA ARG A 56 -9.58 -9.44 -25.54
C ARG A 56 -8.36 -9.47 -26.45
N LYS A 57 -8.47 -10.13 -27.61
CA LYS A 57 -7.33 -10.39 -28.50
C LYS A 57 -6.68 -9.14 -29.11
N SER A 58 -7.40 -8.02 -29.18
CA SER A 58 -6.89 -6.77 -29.77
C SER A 58 -5.87 -6.02 -28.92
N ASP A 59 -5.97 -6.12 -27.59
CA ASP A 59 -5.20 -5.30 -26.64
C ASP A 59 -4.81 -6.06 -25.36
N ASN A 60 -5.03 -7.38 -25.34
CA ASN A 60 -4.86 -8.27 -24.19
C ASN A 60 -5.58 -7.79 -22.90
N LYS A 61 -6.66 -7.00 -23.05
CA LYS A 61 -7.39 -6.49 -21.90
C LYS A 61 -8.22 -7.60 -21.26
N GLU A 62 -8.05 -7.78 -19.96
CA GLU A 62 -8.87 -8.70 -19.16
C GLU A 62 -10.36 -8.32 -19.24
N CYS A 63 -11.21 -9.34 -19.38
CA CYS A 63 -12.65 -9.23 -19.41
C CYS A 63 -13.30 -10.51 -18.83
N SER A 64 -14.62 -10.58 -18.87
CA SER A 64 -15.35 -11.84 -18.64
C SER A 64 -16.31 -12.12 -19.78
N VAL A 65 -16.37 -13.37 -20.22
CA VAL A 65 -17.32 -13.84 -21.24
C VAL A 65 -18.43 -14.64 -20.57
N PHE A 66 -19.66 -14.23 -20.81
CA PHE A 66 -20.87 -14.88 -20.36
C PHE A 66 -21.34 -15.83 -21.46
N ILE A 67 -21.62 -17.09 -21.14
CA ILE A 67 -22.06 -18.12 -22.08
C ILE A 67 -23.32 -18.78 -21.55
N PHE A 68 -24.37 -18.81 -22.36
CA PHE A 68 -25.59 -19.57 -22.12
C PHE A 68 -25.70 -20.69 -23.17
N GLU A 69 -25.67 -21.95 -22.71
CA GLU A 69 -25.88 -23.12 -23.56
C GLU A 69 -27.40 -23.36 -23.74
N LYS A 70 -27.92 -23.21 -24.95
CA LYS A 70 -29.37 -23.29 -25.23
C LYS A 70 -29.99 -24.64 -24.86
N LYS A 71 -29.20 -25.72 -24.79
CA LYS A 71 -29.60 -27.04 -24.29
C LYS A 71 -30.02 -27.05 -22.81
N VAL A 72 -29.61 -26.05 -22.01
CA VAL A 72 -30.09 -25.90 -20.63
C VAL A 72 -31.60 -25.62 -20.60
N ALA A 73 -32.13 -24.89 -21.58
CA ALA A 73 -33.57 -24.65 -21.70
C ALA A 73 -34.38 -25.87 -22.20
N GLU A 74 -33.74 -26.86 -22.85
CA GLU A 74 -34.42 -28.07 -23.33
C GLU A 74 -34.88 -28.98 -22.19
N LYS A 75 -34.15 -28.96 -21.06
CA LYS A 75 -34.54 -29.63 -19.80
C LYS A 75 -35.86 -29.11 -19.20
N LEU A 76 -36.44 -28.03 -19.75
CA LEU A 76 -37.71 -27.42 -19.32
C LEU A 76 -38.93 -27.87 -20.17
N HIS A 77 -38.76 -28.94 -20.94
CA HIS A 77 -39.81 -29.85 -21.45
C HIS A 77 -40.85 -29.31 -22.45
N LYS A 78 -40.63 -28.18 -23.14
CA LYS A 78 -41.36 -27.85 -24.41
C LYS A 78 -40.46 -27.10 -25.41
N PRO A 79 -40.35 -27.50 -26.69
CA PRO A 79 -39.46 -26.85 -27.67
C PRO A 79 -39.64 -25.33 -27.81
N ARG A 80 -40.89 -24.84 -27.93
CA ARG A 80 -41.21 -23.40 -28.01
C ARG A 80 -40.64 -22.57 -26.85
N ARG A 81 -40.35 -23.17 -25.68
CA ARG A 81 -39.76 -22.45 -24.53
C ARG A 81 -38.26 -22.16 -24.72
N LYS A 82 -37.53 -22.93 -25.55
CA LYS A 82 -36.11 -22.72 -25.84
C LYS A 82 -35.91 -21.36 -26.52
N GLU A 83 -36.68 -21.09 -27.57
CA GLU A 83 -36.67 -19.82 -28.32
C GLU A 83 -37.07 -18.65 -27.42
N THR A 84 -38.18 -18.76 -26.67
CA THR A 84 -38.61 -17.68 -25.76
C THR A 84 -37.57 -17.32 -24.71
N ILE A 85 -36.92 -18.32 -24.09
CA ILE A 85 -35.85 -18.07 -23.10
C ILE A 85 -34.61 -17.47 -23.77
N THR A 86 -34.25 -17.96 -24.97
CA THR A 86 -33.11 -17.44 -25.74
C THR A 86 -33.33 -15.95 -26.08
N GLU A 87 -34.49 -15.58 -26.62
CA GLU A 87 -34.77 -14.18 -26.99
C GLU A 87 -34.95 -13.27 -25.77
N LEU A 88 -35.50 -13.79 -24.65
CA LEU A 88 -35.55 -13.07 -23.37
C LEU A 88 -34.14 -12.68 -22.88
N LEU A 89 -33.22 -13.65 -22.84
CA LEU A 89 -31.84 -13.43 -22.41
C LEU A 89 -31.07 -12.52 -23.38
N LYS A 90 -31.29 -12.66 -24.68
CA LYS A 90 -30.70 -11.79 -25.72
C LYS A 90 -31.22 -10.34 -25.61
N SER A 91 -32.52 -10.17 -25.37
CA SER A 91 -33.15 -8.85 -25.15
C SER A 91 -32.67 -8.19 -23.86
N SER A 92 -32.45 -8.96 -22.80
CA SER A 92 -31.83 -8.49 -21.54
C SER A 92 -30.47 -7.84 -21.79
N VAL A 93 -29.56 -8.52 -22.52
CA VAL A 93 -28.22 -7.96 -22.83
C VAL A 93 -28.33 -6.68 -23.68
N LYS A 94 -29.17 -6.67 -24.74
CA LYS A 94 -29.42 -5.48 -25.57
C LYS A 94 -30.05 -4.32 -24.80
N THR A 95 -30.80 -4.59 -23.75
CA THR A 95 -31.39 -3.57 -22.86
C THR A 95 -30.33 -3.03 -21.90
N LEU A 96 -29.51 -3.91 -21.33
CA LEU A 96 -28.39 -3.59 -20.44
C LEU A 96 -27.36 -2.67 -21.12
N GLU A 97 -27.06 -2.88 -22.40
CA GLU A 97 -26.18 -2.02 -23.21
C GLU A 97 -26.62 -0.54 -23.29
N ARG A 98 -27.92 -0.26 -23.15
CA ARG A 98 -28.48 1.10 -23.21
C ARG A 98 -28.23 1.89 -21.92
N PHE A 99 -28.06 1.20 -20.79
CA PHE A 99 -27.91 1.80 -19.47
C PHE A 99 -26.43 2.03 -19.13
N ARG A 100 -25.97 3.27 -19.31
CA ARG A 100 -24.58 3.67 -19.04
C ARG A 100 -24.48 4.32 -17.66
N HIS A 101 -24.18 3.51 -16.64
CA HIS A 101 -23.98 3.98 -15.27
C HIS A 101 -22.91 3.14 -14.54
N PRO A 102 -22.04 3.71 -13.69
CA PRO A 102 -20.95 2.97 -13.04
C PRO A 102 -21.39 1.75 -12.22
N ARG A 103 -22.65 1.70 -11.77
CA ARG A 103 -23.23 0.61 -10.95
C ARG A 103 -24.07 -0.40 -11.73
N ILE A 104 -24.21 -0.21 -13.04
CA ILE A 104 -24.79 -1.19 -13.96
C ILE A 104 -23.62 -1.97 -14.60
N LEU A 105 -23.82 -3.25 -14.91
CA LEU A 105 -22.78 -4.08 -15.55
C LEU A 105 -22.37 -3.47 -16.90
N GLN A 106 -21.07 -3.18 -17.06
CA GLN A 106 -20.57 -2.64 -18.32
C GLN A 106 -20.31 -3.74 -19.34
N ILE A 107 -21.06 -3.71 -20.44
CA ILE A 107 -20.85 -4.56 -21.61
C ILE A 107 -19.68 -4.02 -22.45
N TYR A 108 -18.76 -4.91 -22.83
CA TYR A 108 -17.61 -4.65 -23.71
C TYR A 108 -17.83 -5.18 -25.12
N HIS A 109 -18.65 -6.22 -25.29
CA HIS A 109 -19.06 -6.77 -26.58
C HIS A 109 -20.50 -7.24 -26.51
N THR A 110 -21.27 -6.94 -27.55
CA THR A 110 -22.69 -7.31 -27.64
C THR A 110 -22.91 -8.82 -27.71
N VAL A 111 -24.17 -9.24 -27.61
CA VAL A 111 -24.58 -10.65 -27.61
C VAL A 111 -24.47 -11.29 -28.99
N GLU A 112 -23.56 -12.24 -29.10
CA GLU A 112 -23.35 -13.13 -30.24
C GLU A 112 -24.16 -14.42 -30.09
N GLU A 113 -24.80 -14.84 -31.17
CA GLU A 113 -25.67 -16.03 -31.21
C GLU A 113 -25.13 -17.07 -32.19
N SER A 114 -25.01 -18.31 -31.72
CA SER A 114 -24.74 -19.49 -32.54
C SER A 114 -25.97 -20.42 -32.56
N ALA A 115 -25.88 -21.59 -33.22
CA ALA A 115 -26.94 -22.60 -33.16
C ALA A 115 -27.24 -23.05 -31.70
N ASP A 116 -26.20 -23.20 -30.88
CA ASP A 116 -26.26 -23.85 -29.57
C ASP A 116 -26.00 -22.93 -28.37
N THR A 117 -25.46 -21.73 -28.58
CA THR A 117 -25.08 -20.81 -27.50
C THR A 117 -25.49 -19.36 -27.77
N LEU A 118 -25.72 -18.61 -26.68
CA LEU A 118 -25.59 -17.14 -26.66
C LEU A 118 -24.33 -16.79 -25.87
N ALA A 119 -23.60 -15.76 -26.28
CA ALA A 119 -22.47 -15.26 -25.52
C ALA A 119 -22.28 -13.74 -25.64
N PHE A 120 -21.79 -13.08 -24.59
CA PHE A 120 -21.43 -11.66 -24.60
C PHE A 120 -20.21 -11.41 -23.70
N ALA A 121 -19.55 -10.25 -23.81
CA ALA A 121 -18.40 -9.91 -22.98
C ALA A 121 -18.63 -8.64 -22.15
N SER A 122 -18.16 -8.63 -20.90
CA SER A 122 -18.26 -7.52 -19.94
C SER A 122 -16.90 -7.14 -19.33
N GLU A 123 -16.91 -6.13 -18.46
CA GLU A 123 -15.83 -5.93 -17.49
C GLU A 123 -15.52 -7.19 -16.65
N PRO A 124 -14.29 -7.37 -16.10
CA PRO A 124 -13.90 -8.57 -15.36
C PRO A 124 -14.75 -8.85 -14.11
N ILE A 125 -15.41 -10.00 -14.09
CA ILE A 125 -16.26 -10.49 -12.99
C ILE A 125 -15.52 -11.56 -12.18
N PHE A 126 -15.67 -11.47 -10.86
CA PHE A 126 -15.19 -12.49 -9.91
C PHE A 126 -16.27 -13.54 -9.60
N ALA A 127 -17.50 -13.08 -9.32
CA ALA A 127 -18.64 -13.90 -8.90
C ALA A 127 -19.98 -13.16 -9.07
N SER A 128 -21.11 -13.89 -9.10
CA SER A 128 -22.37 -13.30 -8.63
C SER A 128 -22.46 -13.36 -7.10
N LEU A 129 -23.28 -12.51 -6.49
CA LEU A 129 -23.55 -12.59 -5.06
C LEU A 129 -24.13 -13.96 -4.69
N SER A 130 -24.94 -14.57 -5.56
CA SER A 130 -25.46 -15.93 -5.39
C SER A 130 -24.35 -16.99 -5.26
N ASN A 131 -23.24 -16.85 -6.00
CA ASN A 131 -22.11 -17.78 -5.86
C ASN A 131 -21.47 -17.67 -4.46
N VAL A 132 -21.33 -16.44 -3.94
CA VAL A 132 -20.73 -16.21 -2.62
C VAL A 132 -21.67 -16.63 -1.49
N LEU A 133 -22.97 -16.32 -1.59
CA LEU A 133 -23.97 -16.69 -0.58
C LEU A 133 -24.18 -18.21 -0.52
N ALA A 134 -24.12 -18.93 -1.65
CA ALA A 134 -24.12 -20.40 -1.66
C ALA A 134 -22.93 -21.01 -0.91
N PHE A 135 -21.77 -20.33 -0.89
CA PHE A 135 -20.63 -20.75 -0.08
C PHE A 135 -20.89 -20.52 1.42
N HIS A 136 -21.39 -19.35 1.82
CA HIS A 136 -21.75 -19.05 3.21
C HIS A 136 -22.81 -20.00 3.77
N GLU A 137 -23.81 -20.34 2.97
CA GLU A 137 -24.82 -21.31 3.34
C GLU A 137 -24.20 -22.70 3.55
N SER A 138 -23.36 -23.18 2.62
CA SER A 138 -22.70 -24.49 2.73
C SER A 138 -21.84 -24.62 4.00
N LYS A 139 -21.04 -23.58 4.31
CA LYS A 139 -20.22 -23.52 5.53
C LYS A 139 -21.06 -23.57 6.81
N THR A 140 -22.28 -23.04 6.77
CA THR A 140 -23.22 -23.09 7.90
C THR A 140 -23.74 -24.51 8.14
N TYR A 141 -24.03 -25.28 7.09
CA TYR A 141 -24.38 -26.71 7.22
C TYR A 141 -23.20 -27.56 7.71
N ASP A 142 -21.98 -27.33 7.18
CA ASP A 142 -20.77 -28.02 7.63
C ASP A 142 -20.55 -27.83 9.14
N ASN A 143 -20.60 -26.58 9.62
CA ASN A 143 -20.43 -26.26 11.04
C ASN A 143 -21.53 -26.86 11.93
N ALA A 144 -22.79 -26.87 11.48
CA ALA A 144 -23.90 -27.47 12.23
C ALA A 144 -23.76 -28.99 12.38
N ASN A 145 -23.31 -29.67 11.32
CA ASN A 145 -23.09 -31.12 11.34
C ASN A 145 -21.90 -31.51 12.24
N VAL A 146 -20.81 -30.73 12.25
CA VAL A 146 -19.68 -30.95 13.15
C VAL A 146 -20.06 -30.71 14.61
N ALA A 147 -20.84 -29.67 14.91
CA ALA A 147 -21.33 -29.41 16.27
C ALA A 147 -22.25 -30.53 16.80
N ALA A 148 -23.10 -31.10 15.93
CA ALA A 148 -23.95 -32.24 16.30
C ALA A 148 -23.14 -33.53 16.57
N ALA A 149 -22.02 -33.74 15.86
CA ALA A 149 -21.17 -34.91 16.04
C ALA A 149 -20.31 -34.85 17.32
N GLY A 150 -20.02 -33.66 17.84
CA GLY A 150 -19.22 -33.47 19.07
C GLY A 150 -19.96 -33.66 20.39
N GLY A 151 -21.27 -33.94 20.36
CA GLY A 151 -22.16 -33.92 21.53
C GLY A 151 -22.48 -35.28 22.18
N ALA A 152 -21.87 -36.39 21.76
CA ALA A 152 -22.22 -37.73 22.22
C ALA A 152 -21.14 -38.36 23.15
N GLY A 153 -21.25 -38.12 24.45
CA GLY A 153 -20.45 -38.80 25.47
C GLY A 153 -20.98 -40.21 25.80
N ALA A 154 -20.08 -41.19 25.82
CA ALA A 154 -20.16 -42.50 26.49
C ALA A 154 -21.54 -43.14 26.72
N GLY A 155 -21.94 -44.05 25.81
CA GLY A 155 -23.02 -45.02 26.05
C GLY A 155 -22.80 -46.30 25.22
N VAL A 156 -22.62 -47.44 25.89
CA VAL A 156 -22.37 -48.74 25.25
C VAL A 156 -23.70 -49.44 24.93
N GLY A 157 -23.91 -49.83 23.67
CA GLY A 157 -25.05 -50.63 23.22
C GLY A 157 -24.80 -51.25 21.83
N PRO A 158 -25.14 -52.52 21.57
CA PRO A 158 -24.62 -53.23 20.39
C PRO A 158 -25.52 -53.19 19.13
N ALA A 159 -24.82 -53.15 17.99
CA ALA A 159 -25.14 -53.81 16.71
C ALA A 159 -26.40 -53.42 15.88
N GLN A 160 -26.09 -52.88 14.69
CA GLN A 160 -26.73 -53.14 13.38
C GLN A 160 -28.16 -52.65 13.09
N THR A 161 -28.22 -51.54 12.36
CA THR A 161 -28.73 -51.56 10.96
C THR A 161 -27.86 -50.65 10.09
N GLN A 162 -27.45 -51.12 8.91
CA GLN A 162 -26.60 -50.35 8.00
C GLN A 162 -27.45 -49.37 7.17
N GLY A 163 -27.33 -48.07 7.46
CA GLY A 163 -27.74 -47.01 6.54
C GLY A 163 -26.69 -46.81 5.42
N PRO A 164 -27.08 -46.33 4.22
CA PRO A 164 -26.16 -46.18 3.10
C PRO A 164 -25.08 -45.14 3.39
N ALA A 165 -23.87 -45.42 2.90
CA ALA A 165 -22.66 -44.68 3.28
C ALA A 165 -22.65 -43.21 2.81
N GLY A 166 -22.33 -42.33 3.76
CA GLY A 166 -21.48 -41.15 3.55
C GLY A 166 -21.76 -40.25 2.34
N VAL A 167 -22.89 -39.55 2.33
CA VAL A 167 -22.97 -38.27 1.58
C VAL A 167 -22.31 -37.20 2.44
N GLN A 168 -21.02 -36.93 2.21
CA GLN A 168 -20.42 -35.67 2.67
C GLN A 168 -21.24 -34.51 2.09
N PRO A 169 -21.51 -33.42 2.84
CA PRO A 169 -22.19 -32.24 2.31
C PRO A 169 -21.38 -31.64 1.14
N GLN A 170 -21.76 -32.02 -0.07
CA GLN A 170 -21.02 -31.63 -1.27
C GLN A 170 -21.37 -30.18 -1.57
N ARG A 171 -20.40 -29.27 -1.38
CA ARG A 171 -20.58 -27.83 -1.64
C ARG A 171 -21.16 -27.63 -3.05
N PRO A 172 -22.14 -26.72 -3.24
CA PRO A 172 -22.72 -26.48 -4.56
C PRO A 172 -21.63 -26.20 -5.60
N ALA A 173 -21.70 -26.82 -6.78
CA ALA A 173 -20.66 -26.69 -7.82
C ALA A 173 -20.43 -25.24 -8.32
N HIS A 174 -21.34 -24.33 -7.97
CA HIS A 174 -21.27 -22.90 -8.27
C HIS A 174 -20.90 -22.03 -7.05
N ALA A 175 -20.64 -22.62 -5.88
CA ALA A 175 -20.26 -21.88 -4.68
C ALA A 175 -18.85 -21.29 -4.84
N LYS A 176 -18.69 -20.01 -4.54
CA LYS A 176 -17.41 -19.30 -4.62
C LYS A 176 -16.95 -18.91 -3.21
N GLU A 177 -15.79 -19.42 -2.82
CA GLU A 177 -15.16 -19.04 -1.56
C GLU A 177 -14.79 -17.55 -1.57
N TYR A 178 -15.47 -16.79 -0.72
CA TYR A 178 -15.21 -15.38 -0.45
C TYR A 178 -15.79 -14.99 0.91
N SER A 179 -15.15 -14.04 1.58
CA SER A 179 -15.65 -13.41 2.80
C SER A 179 -15.58 -11.90 2.63
N PHE A 180 -16.72 -11.23 2.82
CA PHE A 180 -16.79 -9.77 2.77
C PHE A 180 -16.31 -9.16 4.08
N LEU A 181 -15.61 -8.04 3.98
CA LEU A 181 -15.43 -7.10 5.08
C LEU A 181 -16.69 -6.25 5.24
N ASP A 182 -16.95 -5.72 6.44
CA ASP A 182 -18.11 -4.84 6.70
C ASP A 182 -18.12 -3.61 5.77
N MET A 183 -16.94 -3.10 5.42
CA MET A 183 -16.79 -2.00 4.46
C MET A 183 -17.17 -2.41 3.03
N GLU A 184 -16.90 -3.65 2.60
CA GLU A 184 -17.35 -4.17 1.30
C GLU A 184 -18.87 -4.31 1.26
N LEU A 185 -19.49 -4.81 2.34
CA LEU A 185 -20.95 -4.90 2.44
C LEU A 185 -21.60 -3.51 2.43
N LYS A 186 -21.10 -2.60 3.28
CA LYS A 186 -21.56 -1.20 3.33
C LYS A 186 -21.48 -0.55 1.95
N TYR A 187 -20.35 -0.70 1.25
CA TYR A 187 -20.21 -0.10 -0.08
C TYR A 187 -21.05 -0.80 -1.14
N GLY A 188 -21.11 -2.13 -1.14
CA GLY A 188 -21.91 -2.92 -2.08
C GLY A 188 -23.40 -2.60 -2.01
N PHE A 189 -23.96 -2.44 -0.81
CA PHE A 189 -25.35 -2.01 -0.65
C PHE A 189 -25.58 -0.57 -1.12
N LEU A 190 -24.63 0.35 -0.90
CA LEU A 190 -24.70 1.71 -1.46
C LEU A 190 -24.67 1.67 -2.99
N GLN A 191 -23.78 0.88 -3.58
CA GLN A 191 -23.65 0.69 -5.03
C GLN A 191 -24.93 0.13 -5.68
N LEU A 192 -25.60 -0.83 -5.05
CA LEU A 192 -26.90 -1.32 -5.50
C LEU A 192 -28.00 -0.25 -5.37
N THR A 193 -27.97 0.54 -4.29
CA THR A 193 -28.92 1.62 -4.08
C THR A 193 -28.75 2.73 -5.13
N GLU A 194 -27.50 3.09 -5.47
CA GLU A 194 -27.15 3.99 -6.57
C GLU A 194 -27.62 3.43 -7.93
N ALA A 195 -27.46 2.13 -8.17
CA ALA A 195 -27.95 1.49 -9.40
C ALA A 195 -29.48 1.60 -9.54
N LEU A 196 -30.23 1.31 -8.47
CA LEU A 196 -31.69 1.43 -8.47
C LEU A 196 -32.15 2.88 -8.61
N ALA A 197 -31.51 3.84 -7.92
CA ALA A 197 -31.82 5.25 -8.08
C ALA A 197 -31.62 5.72 -9.54
N TYR A 198 -30.55 5.27 -10.21
CA TYR A 198 -30.36 5.54 -11.63
C TYR A 198 -31.48 4.94 -12.49
N LEU A 199 -31.84 3.65 -12.29
CA LEU A 199 -32.90 3.00 -13.07
C LEU A 199 -34.28 3.65 -12.86
N HIS A 200 -34.64 3.99 -11.63
CA HIS A 200 -35.93 4.59 -11.29
C HIS A 200 -36.07 6.03 -11.80
N TYR A 201 -35.06 6.89 -11.54
CA TYR A 201 -35.18 8.34 -11.75
C TYR A 201 -34.54 8.85 -13.05
N SER A 202 -33.59 8.11 -13.65
CA SER A 202 -32.96 8.48 -14.93
C SER A 202 -33.28 7.49 -16.05
N GLY A 203 -33.49 6.21 -15.71
CA GLY A 203 -33.91 5.17 -16.66
C GLY A 203 -35.42 5.08 -16.87
N HIS A 204 -36.23 5.59 -15.93
CA HIS A 204 -37.69 5.44 -15.88
C HIS A 204 -38.15 3.99 -16.02
N VAL A 205 -37.46 3.06 -15.35
CA VAL A 205 -37.75 1.62 -15.39
C VAL A 205 -37.69 0.97 -14.01
N ILE A 206 -38.49 -0.08 -13.82
CA ILE A 206 -38.50 -0.96 -12.64
C ILE A 206 -37.78 -2.25 -13.01
N HIS A 207 -36.84 -2.71 -12.17
CA HIS A 207 -36.00 -3.87 -12.46
C HIS A 207 -36.72 -5.21 -12.26
N ARG A 208 -37.60 -5.29 -11.25
CA ARG A 208 -38.45 -6.43 -10.87
C ARG A 208 -37.74 -7.74 -10.48
N ASN A 209 -36.41 -7.78 -10.45
CA ASN A 209 -35.62 -8.99 -10.20
C ASN A 209 -34.29 -8.71 -9.51
N VAL A 210 -34.28 -7.80 -8.53
CA VAL A 210 -33.12 -7.56 -7.67
C VAL A 210 -32.96 -8.76 -6.73
N CYS A 211 -31.96 -9.60 -6.99
CA CYS A 211 -31.72 -10.83 -6.25
C CYS A 211 -30.22 -11.20 -6.33
N PRO A 212 -29.72 -12.17 -5.55
CA PRO A 212 -28.29 -12.48 -5.52
C PRO A 212 -27.70 -12.92 -6.87
N SER A 213 -28.51 -13.43 -7.81
CA SER A 213 -28.02 -13.83 -9.15
C SER A 213 -27.99 -12.69 -10.18
N SER A 214 -28.68 -11.57 -9.93
CA SER A 214 -28.58 -10.33 -10.72
C SER A 214 -27.54 -9.34 -10.19
N VAL A 215 -27.04 -9.55 -8.98
CA VAL A 215 -25.90 -8.80 -8.41
C VAL A 215 -24.59 -9.49 -8.77
N LEU A 216 -23.71 -8.77 -9.47
CA LEU A 216 -22.39 -9.21 -9.89
C LEU A 216 -21.28 -8.47 -9.15
N ILE A 217 -20.19 -9.16 -8.84
CA ILE A 217 -19.03 -8.61 -8.13
C ILE A 217 -17.86 -8.65 -9.10
N THR A 218 -17.33 -7.49 -9.46
CA THR A 218 -16.13 -7.37 -10.32
C THR A 218 -14.87 -7.86 -9.60
N LYS A 219 -13.80 -8.16 -10.33
CA LYS A 219 -12.50 -8.52 -9.72
C LYS A 219 -11.94 -7.42 -8.78
N ARG A 220 -12.31 -6.16 -9.03
CA ARG A 220 -11.97 -4.98 -8.20
C ARG A 220 -12.84 -4.81 -6.94
N GLY A 221 -13.78 -5.72 -6.68
CA GLY A 221 -14.68 -5.67 -5.53
C GLY A 221 -15.92 -4.78 -5.70
N ILE A 222 -16.08 -4.10 -6.84
CA ILE A 222 -17.26 -3.27 -7.15
C ILE A 222 -18.46 -4.16 -7.46
N TRP A 223 -19.59 -3.89 -6.82
CA TRP A 223 -20.89 -4.53 -7.07
C TRP A 223 -21.61 -3.83 -8.23
N LYS A 224 -22.16 -4.62 -9.15
CA LYS A 224 -22.88 -4.20 -10.36
C LYS A 224 -24.24 -4.88 -10.42
N LEU A 225 -25.26 -4.13 -10.79
CA LEU A 225 -26.59 -4.66 -11.07
C LEU A 225 -26.69 -5.04 -12.56
N ALA A 226 -27.22 -6.23 -12.82
CA ALA A 226 -27.40 -6.84 -14.14
C ALA A 226 -28.75 -7.59 -14.17
N GLY A 227 -29.07 -8.30 -15.26
CA GLY A 227 -30.29 -9.11 -15.33
C GLY A 227 -31.53 -8.28 -15.68
N MET A 228 -31.50 -7.67 -16.87
CA MET A 228 -32.57 -6.80 -17.38
C MET A 228 -33.72 -7.61 -18.05
N GLU A 229 -33.91 -8.88 -17.68
CA GLU A 229 -34.87 -9.77 -18.35
C GLU A 229 -36.34 -9.35 -18.14
N TYR A 230 -36.66 -8.78 -16.98
CA TYR A 230 -38.05 -8.54 -16.54
C TYR A 230 -38.37 -7.06 -16.33
N VAL A 231 -37.53 -6.18 -16.91
CA VAL A 231 -37.62 -4.73 -16.76
C VAL A 231 -38.92 -4.20 -17.37
N GLU A 232 -39.62 -3.35 -16.63
CA GLU A 232 -40.85 -2.68 -17.09
C GLU A 232 -40.67 -1.17 -17.09
N ARG A 233 -41.26 -0.47 -18.07
CA ARG A 233 -41.22 0.99 -18.15
C ARG A 233 -42.21 1.61 -17.17
N MET A 234 -41.75 2.61 -16.44
CA MET A 234 -42.57 3.39 -15.51
C MET A 234 -43.50 4.34 -16.27
N ASN A 235 -44.54 4.80 -15.59
CA ASN A 235 -45.34 5.93 -16.06
C ASN A 235 -44.50 7.22 -15.95
N GLU A 236 -44.31 7.91 -17.07
CA GLU A 236 -43.51 9.14 -17.16
C GLU A 236 -44.19 10.34 -16.47
N THR A 237 -45.52 10.29 -16.28
CA THR A 237 -46.29 11.37 -15.65
C THR A 237 -46.38 11.26 -14.12
N ASP A 238 -46.29 10.04 -13.58
CA ASP A 238 -46.25 9.78 -12.14
C ASP A 238 -45.34 8.60 -11.87
N LEU A 239 -44.09 8.88 -11.49
CA LEU A 239 -43.09 7.87 -11.15
C LEU A 239 -43.48 7.02 -9.93
N ASN A 240 -44.35 7.52 -9.05
CA ASN A 240 -44.79 6.78 -7.87
C ASN A 240 -46.00 5.87 -8.16
N SER A 241 -46.64 6.03 -9.32
CA SER A 241 -47.78 5.18 -9.70
C SER A 241 -47.38 3.72 -9.89
N SER A 242 -48.23 2.81 -9.39
CA SER A 242 -48.07 1.37 -9.58
C SER A 242 -48.50 0.97 -10.99
N ILE A 243 -47.66 0.26 -11.73
CA ILE A 243 -47.98 -0.28 -13.05
C ILE A 243 -48.49 -1.74 -12.95
N PRO A 244 -49.38 -2.19 -13.85
CA PRO A 244 -49.77 -3.60 -13.93
C PRO A 244 -48.56 -4.47 -14.33
N CYS A 245 -48.41 -5.64 -13.70
CA CYS A 245 -47.35 -6.59 -14.06
C CYS A 245 -47.78 -8.04 -13.81
N PRO A 246 -47.26 -9.02 -14.57
CA PRO A 246 -47.65 -10.42 -14.39
C PRO A 246 -47.14 -10.98 -13.06
N PRO A 247 -48.00 -11.63 -12.25
CA PRO A 247 -47.60 -12.34 -11.04
C PRO A 247 -46.92 -13.67 -11.39
N TRP A 248 -46.18 -14.23 -10.44
CA TRP A 248 -45.48 -15.51 -10.61
C TRP A 248 -46.48 -16.68 -10.70
N SER A 249 -46.24 -17.60 -11.64
CA SER A 249 -47.11 -18.75 -11.92
C SER A 249 -46.34 -20.03 -12.27
N ASN A 250 -46.80 -21.15 -11.69
CA ASN A 250 -46.38 -22.52 -12.02
C ASN A 250 -46.60 -22.91 -13.51
N ARG A 251 -47.39 -22.13 -14.27
CA ARG A 251 -47.69 -22.42 -15.69
C ARG A 251 -46.57 -21.96 -16.63
N VAL A 252 -45.82 -20.93 -16.22
CA VAL A 252 -44.71 -20.32 -16.97
C VAL A 252 -43.39 -20.92 -16.48
N SER A 253 -42.34 -20.88 -17.30
CA SER A 253 -41.02 -21.35 -16.88
C SER A 253 -40.47 -20.48 -15.75
N LYS A 254 -39.81 -21.08 -14.75
CA LYS A 254 -39.07 -20.33 -13.71
C LYS A 254 -37.95 -19.46 -14.29
N MET A 255 -37.34 -19.87 -15.40
CA MET A 255 -36.37 -19.03 -16.15
C MET A 255 -37.00 -17.83 -16.88
N ALA A 256 -38.33 -17.79 -17.02
CA ALA A 256 -39.05 -16.73 -17.72
C ALA A 256 -39.83 -15.83 -16.76
N GLN A 257 -39.49 -15.85 -15.46
CA GLN A 257 -40.14 -15.07 -14.41
C GLN A 257 -39.08 -14.63 -13.38
N PRO A 258 -39.29 -13.51 -12.65
CA PRO A 258 -38.41 -13.12 -11.56
C PRO A 258 -38.31 -14.16 -10.45
N ASN A 259 -37.25 -14.07 -9.64
CA ASN A 259 -37.06 -14.94 -8.49
C ASN A 259 -38.14 -14.70 -7.43
N LEU A 260 -38.95 -15.73 -7.15
CA LEU A 260 -40.08 -15.67 -6.22
C LEU A 260 -39.64 -15.38 -4.78
N ASP A 261 -38.44 -15.80 -4.36
CA ASP A 261 -37.94 -15.63 -2.99
C ASP A 261 -37.56 -14.17 -2.64
N PHE A 262 -37.45 -13.31 -3.65
CA PHE A 262 -37.15 -11.88 -3.53
C PHE A 262 -38.29 -10.98 -4.04
N MET A 263 -39.33 -11.58 -4.65
CA MET A 263 -40.45 -10.85 -5.25
C MET A 263 -41.27 -10.11 -4.18
N ALA A 264 -41.67 -8.88 -4.48
CA ALA A 264 -42.49 -8.06 -3.60
C ALA A 264 -43.95 -8.57 -3.48
N PRO A 265 -44.56 -8.50 -2.28
CA PRO A 265 -45.88 -9.08 -2.03
C PRO A 265 -46.99 -8.48 -2.89
N GLU A 266 -46.95 -7.19 -3.20
CA GLU A 266 -47.94 -6.53 -4.06
C GLU A 266 -47.89 -7.02 -5.51
N THR A 267 -46.71 -7.44 -6.00
CA THR A 267 -46.54 -8.06 -7.32
C THR A 267 -47.24 -9.41 -7.41
N GLN A 268 -47.16 -10.22 -6.35
CA GLN A 268 -47.82 -11.53 -6.34
C GLN A 268 -49.32 -11.45 -6.01
N SER A 269 -49.72 -10.55 -5.10
CA SER A 269 -51.11 -10.48 -4.60
C SER A 269 -52.02 -9.57 -5.42
N THR A 270 -51.50 -8.45 -5.95
CA THR A 270 -52.30 -7.45 -6.68
C THR A 270 -51.95 -7.34 -8.16
N SER A 271 -50.95 -8.08 -8.65
CA SER A 271 -50.44 -8.00 -10.03
C SER A 271 -50.00 -6.59 -10.42
N LYS A 272 -49.36 -5.89 -9.48
CA LYS A 272 -48.84 -4.53 -9.63
C LYS A 272 -47.42 -4.42 -9.10
N CYS A 273 -46.60 -3.57 -9.70
CA CYS A 273 -45.30 -3.19 -9.14
C CYS A 273 -45.10 -1.67 -9.21
N SER A 274 -44.19 -1.17 -8.39
CA SER A 274 -43.65 0.19 -8.45
C SER A 274 -42.15 0.15 -8.17
N LEU A 275 -41.49 1.32 -8.17
CA LEU A 275 -40.09 1.44 -7.73
C LEU A 275 -39.86 0.86 -6.31
N LEU A 276 -40.89 0.85 -5.45
CA LEU A 276 -40.84 0.32 -4.09
C LEU A 276 -40.88 -1.22 -4.04
N SER A 277 -41.25 -1.89 -5.14
CA SER A 277 -41.13 -3.35 -5.29
C SER A 277 -39.66 -3.78 -5.47
N ASP A 278 -38.84 -2.98 -6.16
CA ASP A 278 -37.39 -3.20 -6.20
C ASP A 278 -36.74 -2.96 -4.83
N MET A 279 -37.24 -1.99 -4.06
CA MET A 279 -36.73 -1.69 -2.71
C MET A 279 -37.01 -2.82 -1.71
N PHE A 280 -38.17 -3.49 -1.81
CA PHE A 280 -38.42 -4.74 -1.08
C PHE A 280 -37.41 -5.82 -1.49
N SER A 281 -37.20 -5.98 -2.80
CA SER A 281 -36.30 -6.99 -3.34
C SER A 281 -34.85 -6.78 -2.86
N LEU A 282 -34.38 -5.52 -2.80
CA LEU A 282 -33.11 -5.13 -2.18
C LEU A 282 -33.07 -5.40 -0.67
N GLY A 283 -34.14 -5.11 0.07
CA GLY A 283 -34.28 -5.46 1.48
C GLY A 283 -34.11 -6.96 1.73
N MET A 284 -34.72 -7.80 0.89
CA MET A 284 -34.58 -9.25 0.95
C MET A 284 -33.16 -9.73 0.59
N VAL A 285 -32.46 -9.06 -0.33
CA VAL A 285 -31.02 -9.31 -0.60
C VAL A 285 -30.16 -8.99 0.63
N ILE A 286 -30.37 -7.83 1.28
CA ILE A 286 -29.66 -7.46 2.52
C ILE A 286 -29.91 -8.51 3.61
N CYS A 287 -31.18 -8.92 3.78
CA CYS A 287 -31.53 -9.98 4.72
C CYS A 287 -30.83 -11.32 4.40
N ALA A 288 -30.77 -11.73 3.13
CA ALA A 288 -30.08 -12.96 2.74
C ALA A 288 -28.57 -12.92 3.05
N VAL A 289 -27.91 -11.76 2.87
CA VAL A 289 -26.49 -11.58 3.24
C VAL A 289 -26.27 -11.77 4.73
N PHE A 290 -27.06 -11.09 5.59
CA PHE A 290 -26.93 -11.21 7.05
C PHE A 290 -27.53 -12.50 7.64
N ASN A 291 -28.21 -13.30 6.82
CA ASN A 291 -28.73 -14.63 7.17
C ASN A 291 -27.83 -15.77 6.63
N ASN A 292 -26.51 -15.55 6.61
CA ASN A 292 -25.50 -16.52 6.16
C ASN A 292 -25.78 -17.08 4.75
N GLY A 293 -26.26 -16.24 3.85
CA GLY A 293 -26.59 -16.58 2.46
C GLY A 293 -27.99 -17.13 2.23
N ARG A 294 -28.75 -17.49 3.27
CA ARG A 294 -30.11 -18.03 3.11
C ARG A 294 -31.16 -16.94 2.92
N PRO A 295 -31.95 -16.98 1.84
CA PRO A 295 -33.15 -16.14 1.71
C PRO A 295 -34.10 -16.33 2.90
N LEU A 296 -34.78 -15.24 3.33
CA LEU A 296 -35.82 -15.33 4.37
C LEU A 296 -37.06 -16.06 3.86
N ILE A 297 -37.46 -15.79 2.61
CA ILE A 297 -38.49 -16.55 1.91
C ILE A 297 -37.79 -17.65 1.12
N GLN A 298 -38.22 -18.89 1.31
CA GLN A 298 -37.80 -20.08 0.58
C GLN A 298 -39.07 -20.75 0.05
N ALA A 299 -39.70 -20.11 -0.93
CA ALA A 299 -40.96 -20.57 -1.52
C ALA A 299 -40.79 -21.85 -2.34
N GLY A 300 -39.57 -22.13 -2.82
CA GLY A 300 -39.27 -23.32 -3.60
C GLY A 300 -40.01 -23.37 -4.94
N ASN A 301 -40.20 -22.21 -5.58
CA ASN A 301 -41.03 -22.05 -6.77
C ASN A 301 -42.50 -22.48 -6.56
N SER A 302 -43.10 -22.15 -5.40
CA SER A 302 -44.52 -22.39 -5.13
C SER A 302 -45.20 -21.15 -4.56
N THR A 303 -46.27 -20.69 -5.23
CA THR A 303 -47.05 -19.52 -4.80
C THR A 303 -47.76 -19.73 -3.46
N SER A 304 -48.14 -20.96 -3.12
CA SER A 304 -48.79 -21.28 -1.84
C SER A 304 -47.79 -21.29 -0.68
N ASN A 305 -46.53 -21.69 -0.93
CA ASN A 305 -45.47 -21.60 0.08
C ASN A 305 -45.04 -20.14 0.30
N TYR A 306 -44.92 -19.37 -0.78
CA TYR A 306 -44.66 -17.93 -0.72
C TYR A 306 -45.71 -17.21 0.14
N ALA A 307 -47.01 -17.45 -0.12
CA ALA A 307 -48.10 -16.83 0.64
C ALA A 307 -48.01 -17.16 2.14
N LYS A 308 -47.78 -18.43 2.51
CA LYS A 308 -47.62 -18.86 3.91
C LYS A 308 -46.42 -18.21 4.61
N GLN A 309 -45.28 -18.08 3.93
CA GLN A 309 -44.09 -17.47 4.52
C GLN A 309 -44.20 -15.94 4.59
N MET A 310 -45.00 -15.33 3.72
CA MET A 310 -45.31 -13.90 3.77
C MET A 310 -46.14 -13.53 5.02
N GLU A 311 -46.95 -14.45 5.56
CA GLU A 311 -47.68 -14.24 6.81
C GLU A 311 -46.75 -14.14 8.03
N THR A 312 -45.58 -14.80 7.99
CA THR A 312 -44.58 -14.83 9.07
C THR A 312 -43.34 -13.97 8.80
N LEU A 313 -43.34 -13.16 7.73
CA LEU A 313 -42.16 -12.41 7.31
C LEU A 313 -41.66 -11.43 8.38
N ASP A 314 -42.56 -10.70 9.03
CA ASP A 314 -42.22 -9.70 10.04
C ASP A 314 -41.47 -10.34 11.24
N ASP A 315 -41.89 -11.53 11.68
CA ASP A 315 -41.21 -12.32 12.72
C ASP A 315 -39.81 -12.77 12.27
N MET A 316 -39.66 -13.19 11.01
CA MET A 316 -38.37 -13.64 10.46
C MET A 316 -37.40 -12.45 10.34
N VAL A 317 -37.89 -11.29 9.91
CA VAL A 317 -37.14 -10.03 9.85
C VAL A 317 -36.73 -9.58 11.25
N HIS A 318 -37.64 -9.61 12.22
CA HIS A 318 -37.35 -9.26 13.63
C HIS A 318 -36.27 -10.16 14.24
N LYS A 319 -36.33 -11.49 14.02
CA LYS A 319 -35.30 -12.44 14.46
C LYS A 319 -33.94 -12.19 13.82
N LEU A 320 -33.89 -11.57 12.63
CA LEU A 320 -32.65 -11.25 11.94
C LEU A 320 -32.02 -9.94 12.44
N MET A 321 -32.81 -8.97 12.91
CA MET A 321 -32.34 -7.61 13.28
C MET A 321 -31.05 -7.57 14.11
N PRO A 322 -30.83 -8.40 15.15
CA PRO A 322 -29.60 -8.37 15.95
C PRO A 322 -28.31 -8.70 15.18
N ARG A 323 -28.40 -9.31 13.98
CA ARG A 323 -27.25 -9.59 13.11
C ARG A 323 -26.90 -8.42 12.18
N LEU A 324 -27.79 -7.44 12.01
CA LEU A 324 -27.56 -6.28 11.17
C LEU A 324 -26.88 -5.15 11.96
N PRO A 325 -25.99 -4.36 11.32
CA PRO A 325 -25.49 -3.12 11.89
C PRO A 325 -26.65 -2.20 12.30
N ILE A 326 -26.60 -1.61 13.50
CA ILE A 326 -27.68 -0.82 14.10
C ILE A 326 -28.20 0.27 13.15
N ALA A 327 -27.30 0.96 12.45
CA ALA A 327 -27.65 2.04 11.52
C ALA A 327 -28.37 1.57 10.23
N LEU A 328 -28.47 0.26 9.99
CA LEU A 328 -29.13 -0.36 8.84
C LEU A 328 -30.46 -1.05 9.22
N GLN A 329 -30.65 -1.42 10.50
CA GLN A 329 -31.81 -2.19 10.99
C GLN A 329 -33.16 -1.57 10.60
N GLU A 330 -33.39 -0.29 10.92
CA GLU A 330 -34.65 0.39 10.62
C GLU A 330 -34.94 0.42 9.11
N ALA A 331 -33.93 0.75 8.30
CA ALA A 331 -34.07 0.81 6.85
C ALA A 331 -34.41 -0.57 6.26
N THR A 332 -33.75 -1.63 6.70
CA THR A 332 -34.04 -3.00 6.26
C THR A 332 -35.43 -3.47 6.71
N SER A 333 -35.82 -3.19 7.96
CA SER A 333 -37.16 -3.52 8.45
C SER A 333 -38.25 -2.82 7.65
N ARG A 334 -38.07 -1.54 7.30
CA ARG A 334 -39.00 -0.80 6.43
C ARG A 334 -39.02 -1.34 5.01
N MET A 335 -37.87 -1.65 4.40
CA MET A 335 -37.81 -2.22 3.05
C MET A 335 -38.51 -3.58 2.95
N ALA A 336 -38.34 -4.45 3.95
CA ALA A 336 -38.99 -5.76 4.00
C ALA A 336 -40.50 -5.71 4.37
N SER A 337 -41.07 -4.51 4.57
CA SER A 337 -42.50 -4.33 4.87
C SER A 337 -43.40 -4.87 3.77
N ARG A 338 -44.48 -5.54 4.19
CA ARG A 338 -45.57 -5.98 3.31
C ARG A 338 -46.32 -4.82 2.66
N ASP A 339 -46.43 -3.69 3.36
CA ASP A 339 -46.90 -2.44 2.77
C ASP A 339 -45.78 -1.77 1.97
N ALA A 340 -46.07 -1.48 0.70
CA ALA A 340 -45.17 -0.75 -0.17
C ALA A 340 -44.93 0.70 0.30
N THR A 341 -45.94 1.38 0.87
CA THR A 341 -45.82 2.81 1.21
C THR A 341 -44.90 3.09 2.40
N ALA A 342 -44.70 2.11 3.28
CA ALA A 342 -43.73 2.17 4.38
C ALA A 342 -42.26 2.11 3.94
N ARG A 343 -41.97 1.69 2.69
CA ARG A 343 -40.60 1.44 2.19
C ARG A 343 -39.93 2.76 1.75
N PRO A 344 -38.63 2.97 2.07
CA PRO A 344 -37.90 4.14 1.56
C PRO A 344 -37.62 3.99 0.05
N THR A 345 -37.55 5.12 -0.66
CA THR A 345 -37.04 5.14 -2.05
C THR A 345 -35.52 4.97 -2.09
N ALA A 346 -34.96 4.61 -3.25
CA ALA A 346 -33.51 4.51 -3.44
C ALA A 346 -32.76 5.83 -3.20
N GLN A 347 -33.40 6.99 -3.38
CA GLN A 347 -32.82 8.29 -3.03
C GLN A 347 -32.74 8.50 -1.52
N LEU A 348 -33.82 8.20 -0.78
CA LEU A 348 -33.84 8.32 0.68
C LEU A 348 -32.90 7.32 1.34
N LEU A 349 -32.80 6.09 0.80
CA LEU A 349 -31.93 5.05 1.35
C LEU A 349 -30.44 5.43 1.30
N GLN A 350 -29.99 6.19 0.29
CA GLN A 350 -28.59 6.68 0.21
C GLN A 350 -28.22 7.63 1.36
N LEU A 351 -29.19 8.29 1.98
CA LEU A 351 -28.97 9.32 3.00
C LEU A 351 -28.91 8.78 4.43
N ILE A 352 -29.10 7.46 4.65
CA ILE A 352 -29.07 6.89 5.99
C ILE A 352 -27.65 6.91 6.58
N LYS A 353 -27.56 7.05 7.91
CA LYS A 353 -26.30 7.11 8.66
C LYS A 353 -25.32 5.96 8.37
N TYR A 354 -25.82 4.78 7.98
CA TYR A 354 -24.99 3.63 7.64
C TYR A 354 -24.03 3.88 6.46
N PHE A 355 -24.42 4.71 5.49
CA PHE A 355 -23.60 5.03 4.31
C PHE A 355 -22.76 6.31 4.47
N ILE A 356 -22.95 7.08 5.55
CA ILE A 356 -22.17 8.29 5.83
C ILE A 356 -20.83 7.88 6.47
N ASP A 357 -19.85 7.58 5.61
CA ASP A 357 -18.54 7.08 6.00
C ASP A 357 -17.44 7.72 5.11
N PRO A 358 -16.44 8.42 5.68
CA PRO A 358 -15.38 9.07 4.90
C PRO A 358 -14.60 8.13 3.98
N ALA A 359 -14.34 6.89 4.42
CA ALA A 359 -13.64 5.90 3.61
C ALA A 359 -14.48 5.46 2.40
N ILE A 360 -15.80 5.29 2.59
CA ILE A 360 -16.73 5.01 1.49
C ILE A 360 -16.84 6.18 0.53
N ASN A 361 -16.86 7.41 1.03
CA ASN A 361 -16.86 8.61 0.19
C ASN A 361 -15.58 8.73 -0.64
N ALA A 362 -14.42 8.36 -0.10
CA ALA A 362 -13.17 8.31 -0.85
C ALA A 362 -13.19 7.26 -1.96
N LEU A 363 -13.67 6.04 -1.67
CA LEU A 363 -13.86 4.99 -2.69
C LEU A 363 -14.88 5.40 -3.77
N LYS A 364 -15.95 6.10 -3.38
CA LYS A 364 -16.96 6.67 -4.29
C LYS A 364 -16.39 7.74 -5.22
N PHE A 365 -15.51 8.61 -4.71
CA PHE A 365 -14.80 9.58 -5.54
C PHE A 365 -13.88 8.88 -6.54
N LEU A 366 -13.13 7.87 -6.08
CA LEU A 366 -12.19 7.10 -6.91
C LEU A 366 -12.90 6.42 -8.10
N ASP A 367 -14.09 5.85 -7.90
CA ASP A 367 -14.86 5.20 -8.97
C ASP A 367 -15.33 6.16 -10.08
N VAL A 368 -15.45 7.47 -9.79
CA VAL A 368 -15.82 8.51 -10.76
C VAL A 368 -14.65 9.45 -11.10
N VAL A 369 -13.42 9.11 -10.71
CA VAL A 369 -12.26 10.01 -10.79
C VAL A 369 -11.99 10.48 -12.24
N ASN A 370 -12.25 9.64 -13.23
CA ASN A 370 -12.10 9.96 -14.65
C ASN A 370 -13.08 11.04 -15.17
N MET A 371 -14.11 11.38 -14.39
CA MET A 371 -15.06 12.47 -14.68
C MET A 371 -14.74 13.76 -13.90
N LYS A 372 -13.61 13.79 -13.19
CA LYS A 372 -13.15 14.91 -12.35
C LYS A 372 -12.03 15.66 -13.04
N ASP A 373 -12.00 16.98 -12.84
CA ASP A 373 -10.92 17.82 -13.36
C ASP A 373 -9.61 17.60 -12.59
N THR A 374 -8.51 18.07 -13.18
CA THR A 374 -7.14 17.92 -12.68
C THR A 374 -6.95 18.54 -11.28
N GLN A 375 -7.68 19.61 -10.94
CA GLN A 375 -7.59 20.24 -9.61
C GLN A 375 -8.29 19.39 -8.55
N GLN A 376 -9.51 18.92 -8.82
CA GLN A 376 -10.26 18.01 -7.95
C GLN A 376 -9.50 16.70 -7.72
N LYS A 377 -8.91 16.12 -8.78
CA LYS A 377 -8.02 14.95 -8.68
C LYS A 377 -6.82 15.22 -7.78
N SER A 378 -6.13 16.34 -8.00
CA SER A 378 -4.92 16.72 -7.26
C SER A 378 -5.19 16.90 -5.76
N GLN A 379 -6.29 17.57 -5.40
CA GLN A 379 -6.72 17.72 -4.00
C GLN A 379 -7.12 16.38 -3.37
N PHE A 380 -7.88 15.55 -4.11
CA PHE A 380 -8.29 14.24 -3.63
C PHE A 380 -7.10 13.33 -3.29
N TYR A 381 -6.13 13.18 -4.20
CA TYR A 381 -4.98 12.30 -3.98
C TYR A 381 -4.05 12.79 -2.87
N LYS A 382 -3.88 14.12 -2.71
CA LYS A 382 -2.99 14.69 -1.69
C LYS A 382 -3.59 14.71 -0.28
N THR A 383 -4.90 14.83 -0.15
CA THR A 383 -5.57 15.05 1.14
C THR A 383 -6.57 13.93 1.43
N THR A 384 -7.71 13.91 0.72
CA THR A 384 -8.85 13.05 1.04
C THR A 384 -8.52 11.55 1.01
N LEU A 385 -7.69 11.10 0.05
CA LEU A 385 -7.28 9.70 -0.01
C LEU A 385 -6.33 9.36 1.14
N ILE A 386 -5.31 10.19 1.40
CA ILE A 386 -4.34 9.98 2.49
C ILE A 386 -5.04 9.89 3.85
N GLU A 387 -5.98 10.80 4.14
CA GLU A 387 -6.75 10.80 5.38
C GLU A 387 -7.67 9.57 5.52
N ALA A 388 -8.19 9.04 4.41
CA ALA A 388 -9.05 7.86 4.40
C ALA A 388 -8.29 6.53 4.50
N MET A 389 -7.05 6.47 4.00
CA MET A 389 -6.26 5.22 3.90
C MET A 389 -6.15 4.43 5.22
N PRO A 390 -5.87 5.03 6.40
CA PRO A 390 -5.78 4.30 7.67
C PRO A 390 -7.07 3.59 8.10
N VAL A 391 -8.24 4.05 7.62
CA VAL A 391 -9.56 3.47 7.92
C VAL A 391 -9.93 2.38 6.90
N ILE A 392 -9.38 2.43 5.69
CA ILE A 392 -9.62 1.46 4.63
C ILE A 392 -8.80 0.18 4.92
N PRO A 393 -9.40 -1.01 4.95
CA PRO A 393 -8.65 -2.26 5.14
C PRO A 393 -7.63 -2.54 4.02
N ARG A 394 -6.44 -3.04 4.37
CA ARG A 394 -5.32 -3.37 3.43
C ARG A 394 -5.74 -4.25 2.24
N LYS A 395 -6.76 -5.10 2.38
CA LYS A 395 -7.36 -5.86 1.26
C LYS A 395 -7.81 -4.94 0.11
N LEU A 396 -8.50 -3.85 0.43
CA LEU A 396 -9.04 -2.90 -0.56
C LEU A 396 -7.96 -1.97 -1.13
N TRP A 397 -6.85 -1.77 -0.41
CA TRP A 397 -5.68 -1.05 -0.92
C TRP A 397 -5.18 -1.72 -2.20
N TRP A 398 -4.95 -3.04 -2.16
CA TRP A 398 -4.46 -3.79 -3.31
C TRP A 398 -5.54 -4.18 -4.32
N GLN A 399 -6.77 -4.47 -3.87
CA GLN A 399 -7.86 -4.92 -4.74
C GLN A 399 -8.49 -3.78 -5.55
N THR A 400 -8.56 -2.57 -5.00
CA THR A 400 -9.34 -1.46 -5.57
C THR A 400 -8.48 -0.21 -5.78
N ILE A 401 -7.70 0.22 -4.80
CA ILE A 401 -7.00 1.51 -4.85
C ILE A 401 -5.75 1.45 -5.75
N TRP A 402 -4.87 0.48 -5.55
CA TRP A 402 -3.63 0.33 -6.32
C TRP A 402 -3.87 0.21 -7.84
N PRO A 403 -4.82 -0.61 -8.34
CA PRO A 403 -5.14 -0.65 -9.78
C PRO A 403 -5.57 0.69 -10.36
N MET A 404 -6.28 1.52 -9.58
CA MET A 404 -6.70 2.86 -10.02
C MET A 404 -5.53 3.83 -10.02
N LEU A 405 -4.71 3.88 -8.94
CA LEU A 405 -3.49 4.69 -8.89
C LEU A 405 -2.53 4.32 -10.03
N LYS A 406 -2.31 3.02 -10.27
CA LYS A 406 -1.47 2.51 -11.38
C LYS A 406 -1.94 3.00 -12.76
N SER A 407 -3.24 3.16 -12.97
CA SER A 407 -3.75 3.73 -14.22
C SER A 407 -3.48 5.23 -14.35
N GLU A 408 -3.59 5.97 -13.24
CA GLU A 408 -3.45 7.43 -13.17
C GLU A 408 -1.99 7.91 -13.06
N ILE A 409 -1.03 7.03 -12.68
CA ILE A 409 0.42 7.30 -12.73
C ILE A 409 0.87 7.72 -14.15
N ASN A 410 0.21 7.22 -15.20
CA ASN A 410 0.55 7.60 -16.58
C ASN A 410 0.05 9.01 -16.97
N ASN A 411 -0.70 9.68 -16.10
CA ASN A 411 -1.20 11.04 -16.33
C ASN A 411 -0.25 12.07 -15.69
N ASN A 412 0.60 12.67 -16.52
CA ASN A 412 1.61 13.65 -16.12
C ASN A 412 1.04 14.90 -15.41
N GLU A 413 -0.21 15.28 -15.65
CA GLU A 413 -0.83 16.44 -14.98
C GLU A 413 -1.05 16.22 -13.49
N VAL A 414 -1.45 14.99 -13.10
CA VAL A 414 -1.75 14.62 -11.71
C VAL A 414 -0.65 13.79 -11.05
N LEU A 415 0.38 13.38 -11.79
CA LEU A 415 1.46 12.50 -11.30
C LEU A 415 2.05 12.95 -9.95
N ALA A 416 2.34 14.24 -9.76
CA ALA A 416 2.87 14.76 -8.50
C ALA A 416 1.90 14.63 -7.30
N ALA A 417 0.59 14.59 -7.56
CA ALA A 417 -0.42 14.33 -6.54
C ALA A 417 -0.60 12.83 -6.29
N VAL A 418 -0.60 12.02 -7.35
CA VAL A 418 -0.70 10.55 -7.30
C VAL A 418 0.52 9.92 -6.62
N LEU A 419 1.71 10.52 -6.73
CA LEU A 419 2.91 10.02 -6.08
C LEU A 419 2.82 10.01 -4.55
N GLN A 420 2.07 10.93 -3.94
CA GLN A 420 1.91 11.01 -2.48
C GLN A 420 1.31 9.71 -1.88
N PRO A 421 0.12 9.22 -2.31
CA PRO A 421 -0.37 7.92 -1.86
C PRO A 421 0.51 6.77 -2.35
N VAL A 422 1.17 6.86 -3.51
CA VAL A 422 2.09 5.81 -3.96
C VAL A 422 3.27 5.65 -3.00
N MET A 423 3.83 6.72 -2.42
CA MET A 423 4.89 6.62 -1.41
C MET A 423 4.39 5.95 -0.11
N LEU A 424 3.16 6.22 0.32
CA LEU A 424 2.52 5.51 1.43
C LEU A 424 2.37 4.00 1.13
N PHE A 425 2.00 3.64 -0.11
CA PHE A 425 2.02 2.24 -0.56
C PHE A 425 3.42 1.61 -0.53
N VAL A 426 4.48 2.34 -0.94
CA VAL A 426 5.87 1.85 -0.86
C VAL A 426 6.28 1.59 0.58
N GLN A 427 6.00 2.52 1.49
CA GLN A 427 6.32 2.41 2.92
C GLN A 427 5.68 1.17 3.55
N GLU A 428 4.37 1.00 3.35
CA GLU A 428 3.57 -0.08 3.95
C GLU A 428 3.72 -1.43 3.26
N ALA A 429 4.26 -1.50 2.04
CA ALA A 429 4.46 -2.74 1.30
C ALA A 429 5.56 -3.62 1.93
N THR A 430 5.30 -4.93 1.91
CA THR A 430 6.37 -5.93 2.04
C THR A 430 7.22 -5.96 0.77
N HIS A 431 8.48 -6.42 0.87
CA HIS A 431 9.35 -6.56 -0.30
C HIS A 431 8.73 -7.41 -1.42
N PHE A 432 7.96 -8.45 -1.06
CA PHE A 432 7.25 -9.29 -2.03
C PHE A 432 6.11 -8.55 -2.74
N GLU A 433 5.27 -7.81 -2.00
CA GLU A 433 4.22 -6.98 -2.61
C GLU A 433 4.82 -5.90 -3.53
N TYR A 434 5.92 -5.26 -3.11
CA TYR A 434 6.61 -4.25 -3.91
C TYR A 434 7.17 -4.84 -5.22
N ASP A 435 7.93 -5.95 -5.13
CA ASP A 435 8.54 -6.62 -6.29
C ASP A 435 7.47 -7.12 -7.28
N ALA A 436 6.41 -7.75 -6.78
CA ALA A 436 5.36 -8.35 -7.62
C ALA A 436 4.36 -7.35 -8.20
N LEU A 437 4.03 -6.25 -7.49
CA LEU A 437 2.92 -5.35 -7.85
C LEU A 437 3.35 -3.95 -8.26
N MET A 438 4.46 -3.44 -7.70
CA MET A 438 4.87 -2.03 -7.81
C MET A 438 6.10 -1.80 -8.67
N SER A 439 7.15 -2.63 -8.55
CA SER A 439 8.48 -2.45 -9.16
C SER A 439 8.41 -2.06 -10.64
N ALA A 440 7.71 -2.84 -11.47
CA ALA A 440 7.55 -2.56 -12.90
C ALA A 440 6.87 -1.20 -13.20
N THR A 441 5.98 -0.72 -12.32
CA THR A 441 5.32 0.59 -12.48
C THR A 441 6.28 1.71 -12.04
N MET A 442 7.03 1.49 -10.96
CA MET A 442 8.02 2.46 -10.47
C MET A 442 9.17 2.68 -11.46
N LYS A 443 9.66 1.63 -12.14
CA LYS A 443 10.66 1.75 -13.22
C LYS A 443 10.19 2.64 -14.38
N ILE A 444 8.90 2.60 -14.73
CA ILE A 444 8.32 3.52 -15.73
C ILE A 444 8.34 4.97 -15.20
N VAL A 445 7.99 5.19 -13.93
CA VAL A 445 8.02 6.51 -13.28
C VAL A 445 9.43 7.11 -13.29
N TYR A 446 10.49 6.33 -13.01
CA TYR A 446 11.87 6.84 -13.01
C TYR A 446 12.34 7.28 -14.40
N ASN A 447 12.00 6.51 -15.44
CA ASN A 447 12.49 6.71 -16.80
C ASN A 447 11.64 7.70 -17.65
N THR A 448 10.41 8.02 -17.24
CA THR A 448 9.54 8.98 -17.95
C THR A 448 9.84 10.44 -17.57
N PRO A 449 9.73 11.43 -18.48
CA PRO A 449 9.79 12.85 -18.12
C PRO A 449 8.76 13.22 -17.04
N LYS A 450 9.19 13.99 -16.03
CA LYS A 450 8.41 14.31 -14.83
C LYS A 450 8.25 15.82 -14.66
N SER A 451 7.14 16.24 -14.04
CA SER A 451 7.02 17.61 -13.55
C SER A 451 7.95 17.85 -12.36
N ILE A 452 8.31 19.12 -12.11
CA ILE A 452 9.21 19.53 -11.03
C ILE A 452 8.81 18.90 -9.68
N GLN A 453 7.52 18.99 -9.34
CA GLN A 453 6.97 18.50 -8.08
C GLN A 453 6.93 16.96 -8.00
N ALA A 454 6.78 16.25 -9.13
CA ALA A 454 6.89 14.80 -9.17
C ALA A 454 8.33 14.33 -8.92
N SER A 455 9.32 15.01 -9.52
CA SER A 455 10.73 14.74 -9.27
C SER A 455 11.12 15.00 -7.80
N VAL A 456 10.69 16.13 -7.23
CA VAL A 456 10.91 16.45 -5.81
C VAL A 456 10.31 15.37 -4.89
N THR A 457 9.04 14.97 -5.11
CA THR A 457 8.37 13.94 -4.28
C THR A 457 9.14 12.61 -4.26
N ILE A 458 9.70 12.19 -5.39
CA ILE A 458 10.49 10.94 -5.49
C ILE A 458 11.83 11.08 -4.75
N LEU A 459 12.50 12.23 -4.89
CA LEU A 459 13.80 12.48 -4.27
C LEU A 459 13.69 12.58 -2.74
N GLU A 460 12.66 13.24 -2.21
CA GLU A 460 12.40 13.33 -0.77
C GLU A 460 12.16 11.94 -0.14
N ASN A 461 11.47 11.05 -0.86
CA ASN A 461 11.12 9.70 -0.41
C ASN A 461 12.10 8.60 -0.91
N LEU A 462 13.26 8.98 -1.45
CA LEU A 462 14.19 8.05 -2.10
C LEU A 462 14.68 6.93 -1.17
N HIS A 463 14.81 7.23 0.11
CA HIS A 463 15.21 6.27 1.15
C HIS A 463 14.21 5.10 1.28
N LEU A 464 12.90 5.39 1.34
CA LEU A 464 11.84 4.37 1.37
C LEU A 464 11.84 3.50 0.11
N ILE A 465 12.09 4.11 -1.05
CA ILE A 465 12.17 3.41 -2.33
C ILE A 465 13.35 2.43 -2.34
N ILE A 466 14.54 2.89 -1.94
CA ILE A 466 15.75 2.07 -1.93
C ILE A 466 15.61 0.92 -0.92
N GLU A 467 15.03 1.15 0.26
CA GLU A 467 14.76 0.09 1.26
C GLU A 467 13.98 -1.09 0.66
N LYS A 468 12.98 -0.82 -0.20
CA LYS A 468 12.15 -1.89 -0.81
C LYS A 468 12.73 -2.47 -2.10
N THR A 469 13.72 -1.82 -2.71
CA THR A 469 14.22 -2.15 -4.07
C THR A 469 15.48 -3.03 -4.02
N LYS A 470 15.66 -3.93 -4.99
CA LYS A 470 16.85 -4.79 -5.10
C LYS A 470 18.11 -3.95 -5.43
N PRO A 471 19.29 -4.23 -4.86
CA PRO A 471 20.51 -3.41 -5.09
C PRO A 471 20.91 -3.24 -6.57
N GLU A 472 20.68 -4.26 -7.40
CA GLU A 472 20.92 -4.23 -8.85
C GLU A 472 20.04 -3.18 -9.56
N ASP A 473 18.76 -3.11 -9.18
CA ASP A 473 17.79 -2.14 -9.70
C ASP A 473 18.09 -0.72 -9.17
N VAL A 474 18.57 -0.58 -7.93
CA VAL A 474 18.99 0.72 -7.38
C VAL A 474 20.12 1.32 -8.23
N THR A 475 21.15 0.53 -8.53
CA THR A 475 22.29 1.00 -9.36
C THR A 475 21.86 1.27 -10.81
N THR A 476 20.94 0.48 -11.35
CA THR A 476 20.56 0.54 -12.78
C THR A 476 19.51 1.61 -13.09
N ASP A 477 18.45 1.72 -12.30
CA ASP A 477 17.32 2.63 -12.56
C ASP A 477 17.33 3.89 -11.69
N ILE A 478 17.73 3.79 -10.41
CA ILE A 478 17.54 4.85 -9.43
C ILE A 478 18.74 5.83 -9.39
N MET A 479 19.97 5.31 -9.36
CA MET A 479 21.18 6.15 -9.29
C MET A 479 21.36 7.08 -10.51
N PRO A 480 21.10 6.66 -11.76
CA PRO A 480 21.14 7.57 -12.90
C PRO A 480 20.10 8.69 -12.80
N MET A 481 18.88 8.37 -12.34
CA MET A 481 17.82 9.37 -12.11
C MET A 481 18.24 10.40 -11.06
N LEU A 482 18.83 9.95 -9.94
CA LEU A 482 19.39 10.84 -8.91
C LEU A 482 20.50 11.73 -9.48
N PHE A 483 21.47 11.19 -10.23
CA PHE A 483 22.58 12.00 -10.75
C PHE A 483 22.16 12.98 -11.85
N CYS A 484 21.23 12.61 -12.73
CA CYS A 484 20.67 13.51 -13.75
C CYS A 484 19.86 14.67 -13.13
N SER A 485 19.28 14.48 -11.94
CA SER A 485 18.49 15.53 -11.28
C SER A 485 19.29 16.80 -10.93
N PHE A 486 20.62 16.68 -10.79
CA PHE A 486 21.55 17.81 -10.60
C PHE A 486 21.83 18.60 -11.89
N ASP A 487 21.75 17.96 -13.07
CA ASP A 487 22.11 18.58 -14.35
C ASP A 487 21.03 19.55 -14.87
N GLY A 488 19.80 19.44 -14.36
CA GLY A 488 18.73 20.38 -14.64
C GLY A 488 18.97 21.77 -14.04
N SER A 489 18.39 22.80 -14.65
CA SER A 489 18.44 24.18 -14.16
C SER A 489 17.47 24.49 -13.01
N THR A 490 16.69 23.51 -12.56
CA THR A 490 15.61 23.73 -11.58
C THR A 490 16.10 23.58 -10.15
N ILE A 491 16.25 24.71 -9.46
CA ILE A 491 16.74 24.81 -8.08
C ILE A 491 15.99 23.89 -7.09
N GLN A 492 14.66 23.77 -7.21
CA GLN A 492 13.85 22.89 -6.34
C GLN A 492 14.26 21.41 -6.46
N VAL A 493 14.53 20.94 -7.68
CA VAL A 493 14.96 19.56 -7.95
C VAL A 493 16.37 19.34 -7.42
N GLN A 494 17.28 20.28 -7.68
CA GLN A 494 18.66 20.23 -7.18
C GLN A 494 18.71 20.18 -5.64
N SER A 495 17.90 21.01 -4.96
CA SER A 495 17.83 21.02 -3.49
C SER A 495 17.29 19.71 -2.93
N ALA A 496 16.24 19.14 -3.54
CA ALA A 496 15.72 17.82 -3.18
C ALA A 496 16.75 16.70 -3.45
N ALA A 497 17.56 16.81 -4.51
CA ALA A 497 18.62 15.84 -4.83
C ALA A 497 19.75 15.84 -3.80
N VAL A 498 20.15 17.01 -3.29
CA VAL A 498 21.11 17.15 -2.19
C VAL A 498 20.61 16.45 -0.92
N VAL A 499 19.32 16.64 -0.58
CA VAL A 499 18.69 15.95 0.56
C VAL A 499 18.60 14.44 0.33
N ALA A 500 18.24 14.01 -0.88
CA ALA A 500 18.17 12.60 -1.25
C ALA A 500 19.53 11.90 -1.07
N VAL A 501 20.62 12.48 -1.59
CA VAL A 501 21.99 11.99 -1.37
C VAL A 501 22.32 11.87 0.12
N ALA A 502 22.01 12.88 0.92
CA ALA A 502 22.27 12.87 2.38
C ALA A 502 21.54 11.74 3.12
N ASN A 503 20.37 11.34 2.61
CA ASN A 503 19.53 10.27 3.19
C ASN A 503 19.91 8.86 2.70
N VAL A 504 20.55 8.73 1.53
CA VAL A 504 20.86 7.42 0.90
C VAL A 504 22.36 7.17 0.70
N PHE A 505 23.22 7.96 1.35
CA PHE A 505 24.67 7.95 1.15
C PHE A 505 25.32 6.56 1.32
N ASP A 506 24.80 5.71 2.22
CA ASP A 506 25.25 4.31 2.41
C ASP A 506 25.07 3.44 1.16
N SER A 507 24.09 3.76 0.30
CA SER A 507 23.79 3.03 -0.94
C SER A 507 24.59 3.52 -2.16
N ILE A 508 25.37 4.59 -2.01
CA ILE A 508 26.20 5.17 -3.09
C ILE A 508 27.64 4.66 -2.93
N ASP A 509 28.32 4.29 -4.01
CA ASP A 509 29.73 3.91 -3.96
C ASP A 509 30.67 5.13 -3.84
N GLU A 510 31.87 4.92 -3.28
CA GLU A 510 32.83 6.00 -3.00
C GLU A 510 33.34 6.70 -4.27
N LEU A 511 33.40 5.95 -5.38
CA LEU A 511 33.83 6.49 -6.67
C LEU A 511 32.77 7.44 -7.24
N SER A 512 31.48 7.11 -7.12
CA SER A 512 30.36 7.97 -7.45
C SER A 512 30.25 9.18 -6.52
N ILE A 513 30.49 9.01 -5.21
CA ILE A 513 30.60 10.13 -4.27
C ILE A 513 31.65 11.15 -4.75
N ARG A 514 32.86 10.67 -5.06
CA ARG A 514 33.97 11.49 -5.57
C ARG A 514 33.68 12.14 -6.93
N ARG A 515 33.23 11.36 -7.92
CA ARG A 515 33.19 11.78 -9.33
C ARG A 515 31.88 12.43 -9.75
N MET A 516 30.77 12.06 -9.11
CA MET A 516 29.43 12.53 -9.47
C MET A 516 28.89 13.49 -8.40
N VAL A 517 28.77 13.03 -7.16
CA VAL A 517 28.08 13.78 -6.10
C VAL A 517 28.81 15.06 -5.75
N LEU A 518 30.07 15.00 -5.32
CA LEU A 518 30.79 16.17 -4.78
C LEU A 518 30.87 17.34 -5.79
N PRO A 519 31.24 17.15 -7.07
CA PRO A 519 31.25 18.24 -8.05
C PRO A 519 29.86 18.84 -8.30
N LYS A 520 28.80 18.01 -8.34
CA LYS A 520 27.42 18.46 -8.54
C LYS A 520 26.90 19.24 -7.32
N VAL A 521 27.18 18.77 -6.10
CA VAL A 521 26.81 19.47 -4.85
C VAL A 521 27.54 20.82 -4.75
N LYS A 522 28.83 20.89 -5.07
CA LYS A 522 29.59 22.14 -5.14
C LYS A 522 29.01 23.12 -6.16
N LEU A 523 28.65 22.65 -7.37
CA LEU A 523 28.02 23.49 -8.39
C LEU A 523 26.66 24.07 -7.93
N VAL A 524 25.86 23.29 -7.18
CA VAL A 524 24.60 23.75 -6.58
C VAL A 524 24.86 24.81 -5.50
N PHE A 525 25.89 24.61 -4.66
CA PHE A 525 26.30 25.58 -3.64
C PHE A 525 26.77 26.91 -4.24
N GLU A 526 27.73 26.88 -5.17
CA GLU A 526 28.31 28.09 -5.77
C GLU A 526 27.26 28.96 -6.47
N LYS A 527 26.27 28.33 -7.13
CA LYS A 527 25.17 29.04 -7.81
C LYS A 527 24.14 29.64 -6.85
N ASN A 528 24.01 29.13 -5.63
CA ASN A 528 22.94 29.47 -4.69
C ASN A 528 23.45 29.86 -3.30
N ILE A 529 24.68 30.37 -3.19
CA ILE A 529 25.36 30.66 -1.92
C ILE A 529 24.67 31.70 -1.03
N THR A 530 23.68 32.42 -1.57
CA THR A 530 22.85 33.40 -0.86
C THR A 530 21.53 32.82 -0.35
N ASP A 531 21.13 31.61 -0.76
CA ASP A 531 19.91 30.94 -0.28
C ASP A 531 20.23 30.12 0.98
N PRO A 532 19.71 30.51 2.16
CA PRO A 532 20.02 29.83 3.41
C PRO A 532 19.57 28.37 3.42
N LYS A 533 18.42 28.04 2.79
CA LYS A 533 17.86 26.69 2.79
C LYS A 533 18.72 25.74 1.93
N ILE A 534 19.23 26.23 0.80
CA ILE A 534 20.09 25.42 -0.08
C ILE A 534 21.47 25.24 0.56
N VAL A 535 22.05 26.29 1.13
CA VAL A 535 23.31 26.20 1.88
C VAL A 535 23.18 25.23 3.04
N GLN A 536 22.10 25.31 3.82
CA GLN A 536 21.82 24.35 4.91
C GLN A 536 21.76 22.91 4.39
N ASN A 537 20.98 22.63 3.34
CA ASN A 537 20.89 21.30 2.73
C ASN A 537 22.25 20.78 2.24
N VAL A 538 23.07 21.61 1.59
CA VAL A 538 24.42 21.26 1.16
C VAL A 538 25.30 20.88 2.35
N LEU A 539 25.28 21.65 3.44
CA LEU A 539 26.09 21.36 4.63
C LEU A 539 25.64 20.07 5.33
N MET A 540 24.33 19.79 5.37
CA MET A 540 23.84 18.49 5.87
C MET A 540 24.33 17.32 5.02
N CYS A 541 24.34 17.48 3.69
CA CYS A 541 24.87 16.47 2.78
C CYS A 541 26.37 16.25 2.96
N ILE A 542 27.16 17.34 3.02
CA ILE A 542 28.61 17.27 3.23
C ILE A 542 28.94 16.61 4.57
N GLU A 543 28.30 17.01 5.67
CA GLU A 543 28.56 16.47 7.01
C GLU A 543 28.35 14.94 7.09
N ARG A 544 27.35 14.41 6.37
CA ARG A 544 27.06 12.97 6.25
C ARG A 544 28.01 12.23 5.32
N VAL A 545 28.36 12.82 4.18
CA VAL A 545 29.19 12.16 3.15
C VAL A 545 30.69 12.19 3.50
N MET A 546 31.13 13.14 4.34
CA MET A 546 32.54 13.37 4.71
C MET A 546 33.30 12.12 5.14
N ASP A 547 32.67 11.22 5.91
CA ASP A 547 33.32 10.01 6.46
C ASP A 547 33.68 8.97 5.38
N ARG A 548 33.23 9.18 4.14
CA ARG A 548 33.52 8.35 2.96
C ARG A 548 34.27 9.12 1.88
N MET A 549 34.87 10.25 2.23
CA MET A 549 35.72 11.06 1.35
C MET A 549 37.20 10.85 1.67
N GLU A 550 38.05 10.82 0.64
CA GLU A 550 39.49 10.79 0.86
C GLU A 550 39.97 12.11 1.49
N ARG A 551 40.93 12.04 2.42
CA ARG A 551 41.54 13.19 3.12
C ARG A 551 41.85 14.38 2.19
N ALA A 552 42.46 14.11 1.03
CA ALA A 552 42.84 15.15 0.07
C ALA A 552 41.61 15.94 -0.40
N GLN A 553 40.52 15.25 -0.74
CA GLN A 553 39.28 15.88 -1.20
C GLN A 553 38.63 16.74 -0.14
N VAL A 554 38.65 16.31 1.12
CA VAL A 554 38.10 17.09 2.24
C VAL A 554 38.88 18.39 2.43
N MET A 555 40.21 18.33 2.31
CA MET A 555 41.08 19.51 2.44
C MET A 555 41.02 20.44 1.21
N GLU A 556 40.89 19.90 0.00
CA GLU A 556 40.89 20.67 -1.26
C GLU A 556 39.51 21.19 -1.69
N GLU A 557 38.42 20.50 -1.33
CA GLU A 557 37.06 20.85 -1.77
C GLU A 557 36.17 21.34 -0.63
N VAL A 558 36.12 20.62 0.50
CA VAL A 558 35.20 20.96 1.61
C VAL A 558 35.69 22.20 2.36
N LEU A 559 36.98 22.30 2.69
CA LEU A 559 37.50 23.42 3.47
C LEU A 559 37.36 24.78 2.73
N PRO A 560 37.61 24.90 1.41
CA PRO A 560 37.29 26.11 0.65
C PRO A 560 35.79 26.38 0.49
N LEU A 561 34.94 25.35 0.43
CA LEU A 561 33.48 25.52 0.39
C LEU A 561 32.98 26.19 1.68
N LEU A 562 33.44 25.72 2.84
CA LEU A 562 33.11 26.32 4.13
C LEU A 562 33.59 27.77 4.24
N ALA A 563 34.78 28.07 3.72
CA ALA A 563 35.35 29.41 3.74
C ALA A 563 34.56 30.48 2.94
N ASN A 564 33.70 30.05 2.02
CA ASN A 564 32.85 30.94 1.23
C ASN A 564 31.49 31.24 1.89
N ILE A 565 31.13 30.57 2.99
CA ILE A 565 29.85 30.79 3.69
C ILE A 565 29.87 32.16 4.37
N ARG A 566 28.86 33.00 4.06
CA ARG A 566 28.71 34.34 4.64
C ARG A 566 27.33 34.60 5.25
N ILE A 567 26.47 33.59 5.32
CA ILE A 567 25.11 33.74 5.84
C ILE A 567 25.17 33.71 7.39
N PRO A 568 24.74 34.77 8.10
CA PRO A 568 24.83 34.88 9.56
C PRO A 568 23.69 34.12 10.29
N ASP A 569 23.16 33.05 9.68
CA ASP A 569 22.05 32.26 10.20
C ASP A 569 22.53 31.26 11.28
N PRO A 570 21.84 31.12 12.42
CA PRO A 570 22.28 30.24 13.51
C PRO A 570 22.44 28.78 13.11
N ASP A 571 21.53 28.20 12.32
CA ASP A 571 21.59 26.77 11.97
C ASP A 571 22.76 26.49 11.03
N ILE A 572 23.00 27.39 10.08
CA ILE A 572 24.13 27.33 9.14
C ILE A 572 25.46 27.49 9.88
N ILE A 573 25.57 28.47 10.79
CA ILE A 573 26.76 28.66 11.63
C ILE A 573 27.01 27.40 12.45
N MET A 574 26.02 26.88 13.16
CA MET A 574 26.19 25.70 14.00
C MET A 574 26.52 24.43 13.20
N ARG A 575 26.03 24.29 11.97
CA ARG A 575 26.47 23.20 11.07
C ARG A 575 27.92 23.37 10.63
N THR A 576 28.32 24.60 10.32
CA THR A 576 29.70 24.94 9.94
C THR A 576 30.67 24.67 11.09
N VAL A 577 30.33 25.05 12.32
CA VAL A 577 31.10 24.76 13.54
C VAL A 577 31.21 23.25 13.78
N ARG A 578 30.12 22.48 13.66
CA ARG A 578 30.16 21.01 13.78
C ARG A 578 31.08 20.36 12.75
N ILE A 579 31.05 20.81 11.50
CA ILE A 579 31.95 20.31 10.45
C ILE A 579 33.41 20.63 10.80
N TYR A 580 33.74 21.87 11.16
CA TYR A 580 35.10 22.23 11.56
C TYR A 580 35.57 21.51 12.84
N HIS A 581 34.69 21.26 13.81
CA HIS A 581 35.00 20.47 15.00
C HIS A 581 35.31 19.02 14.63
N LYS A 582 34.52 18.41 13.74
CA LYS A 582 34.76 17.04 13.23
C LYS A 582 36.11 16.93 12.51
N LEU A 583 36.45 17.90 11.65
CA LEU A 583 37.76 18.00 10.96
C LEU A 583 38.96 18.17 11.91
N PHE A 584 38.73 18.72 13.10
CA PHE A 584 39.74 18.92 14.13
C PHE A 584 39.90 17.68 15.03
N VAL A 585 38.79 17.08 15.47
CA VAL A 585 38.80 15.91 16.37
C VAL A 585 39.32 14.67 15.67
N ASP A 586 38.91 14.42 14.42
CA ASP A 586 39.42 13.29 13.65
C ASP A 586 40.76 13.60 12.97
N LYS A 587 41.81 12.95 13.47
CA LYS A 587 43.18 13.06 12.98
C LYS A 587 43.38 12.48 11.57
N SER A 588 42.43 11.71 11.04
CA SER A 588 42.47 11.16 9.67
C SER A 588 42.53 12.27 8.62
N TYR A 589 41.66 13.29 8.73
CA TYR A 589 41.68 14.52 7.94
C TYR A 589 42.94 15.35 8.22
N GLY A 590 43.39 15.33 9.48
CA GLY A 590 44.65 15.91 9.96
C GLY A 590 44.84 17.37 9.55
N LEU A 591 43.84 18.18 9.88
CA LEU A 591 43.85 19.63 9.81
C LEU A 591 45.09 20.19 10.54
N SER A 592 45.91 20.96 9.84
CA SER A 592 47.16 21.48 10.42
C SER A 592 46.89 22.69 11.34
N VAL A 593 47.75 22.89 12.35
CA VAL A 593 47.69 24.09 13.21
C VAL A 593 47.83 25.40 12.44
N GLU A 594 48.56 25.41 11.34
CA GLU A 594 48.67 26.55 10.44
C GLU A 594 47.34 26.82 9.73
N THR A 595 46.69 25.79 9.20
CA THR A 595 45.36 25.87 8.58
C THR A 595 44.30 26.31 9.60
N MET A 596 44.35 25.81 10.84
CA MET A 596 43.44 26.25 11.90
C MET A 596 43.60 27.75 12.21
N ALA A 597 44.84 28.21 12.38
CA ALA A 597 45.14 29.60 12.72
C ALA A 597 44.81 30.58 11.59
N THR A 598 45.01 30.19 10.33
CA THR A 598 44.88 31.07 9.15
C THR A 598 43.51 31.02 8.48
N ASN A 599 42.89 29.83 8.40
CA ASN A 599 41.72 29.60 7.56
C ASN A 599 40.46 29.16 8.32
N VAL A 600 40.55 28.75 9.59
CA VAL A 600 39.39 28.27 10.36
C VAL A 600 39.00 29.24 11.48
N LEU A 601 39.91 29.51 12.42
CA LEU A 601 39.65 30.42 13.55
C LEU A 601 39.20 31.83 13.10
N PRO A 602 39.80 32.47 12.08
CA PRO A 602 39.37 33.80 11.63
C PRO A 602 37.94 33.85 11.07
N LEU A 603 37.38 32.72 10.63
CA LEU A 603 36.00 32.61 10.16
C LEU A 603 35.01 32.38 11.31
N LEU A 604 35.42 31.62 12.33
CA LEU A 604 34.55 31.28 13.46
C LEU A 604 34.49 32.37 14.54
N ILE A 605 35.59 33.08 14.79
CA ILE A 605 35.66 34.15 15.81
C ILE A 605 34.61 35.26 15.61
N PRO A 606 34.35 35.80 14.40
CA PRO A 606 33.32 36.82 14.19
C PRO A 606 31.90 36.39 14.61
N HIS A 607 31.60 35.08 14.60
CA HIS A 607 30.29 34.58 15.02
C HIS A 607 30.08 34.62 16.55
N THR A 608 31.13 34.77 17.35
CA THR A 608 31.02 34.89 18.82
C THR A 608 30.26 36.14 19.27
N VAL A 609 30.13 37.15 18.41
CA VAL A 609 29.34 38.37 18.65
C VAL A 609 28.06 38.43 17.82
N ASN A 610 27.64 37.33 17.17
CA ASN A 610 26.41 37.31 16.38
C ASN A 610 25.17 37.30 17.30
N PRO A 611 24.30 38.34 17.27
CA PRO A 611 23.13 38.43 18.14
C PRO A 611 22.04 37.39 17.85
N ALA A 612 22.14 36.64 16.74
CA ALA A 612 21.18 35.59 16.39
C ALA A 612 21.45 34.25 17.12
N LEU A 613 22.62 34.07 17.75
CA LEU A 613 22.92 32.83 18.47
C LEU A 613 22.22 32.78 19.83
N ASN A 614 21.67 31.61 20.17
CA ASN A 614 21.18 31.34 21.53
C ASN A 614 22.36 30.98 22.47
N PHE A 615 22.09 30.86 23.76
CA PHE A 615 23.11 30.59 24.79
C PHE A 615 23.85 29.26 24.55
N GLU A 616 23.15 28.17 24.20
CA GLU A 616 23.78 26.86 23.96
C GLU A 616 24.66 26.87 22.71
N HIS A 617 24.20 27.52 21.64
CA HIS A 617 24.96 27.72 20.39
C HIS A 617 26.24 28.52 20.66
N TYR A 618 26.16 29.58 21.46
CA TYR A 618 27.32 30.36 21.88
C TYR A 618 28.31 29.53 22.72
N CYS A 619 27.83 28.77 23.72
CA CYS A 619 28.67 27.92 24.55
C CYS A 619 29.44 26.88 23.72
N TYR A 620 28.76 26.17 22.81
CA TYR A 620 29.39 25.18 21.94
C TYR A 620 30.40 25.81 20.95
N LEU A 621 30.07 26.94 20.33
CA LEU A 621 31.02 27.69 19.50
C LEU A 621 32.28 28.07 20.29
N LEU A 622 32.11 28.60 21.51
CA LEU A 622 33.23 29.01 22.36
C LEU A 622 34.09 27.82 22.81
N GLU A 623 33.47 26.69 23.14
CA GLU A 623 34.18 25.44 23.50
C GLU A 623 35.05 24.94 22.34
N VAL A 624 34.52 24.88 21.12
CA VAL A 624 35.26 24.47 19.92
C VAL A 624 36.44 25.43 19.64
N LEU A 625 36.22 26.74 19.76
CA LEU A 625 37.29 27.74 19.62
C LEU A 625 38.40 27.57 20.66
N GLN A 626 38.05 27.29 21.92
CA GLN A 626 39.02 27.05 23.00
C GLN A 626 39.83 25.77 22.75
N GLN A 627 39.18 24.67 22.35
CA GLN A 627 39.86 23.40 22.02
C GLN A 627 40.88 23.57 20.88
N MET A 628 40.52 24.31 19.82
CA MET A 628 41.43 24.62 18.70
C MET A 628 42.62 25.49 19.12
N LEU A 629 42.39 26.53 19.93
CA LEU A 629 43.44 27.39 20.45
C LEU A 629 44.41 26.64 21.37
N GLU A 630 43.91 25.76 22.24
CA GLU A 630 44.73 24.93 23.12
C GLU A 630 45.61 23.95 22.32
N ALA A 631 45.07 23.36 21.24
CA ALA A 631 45.84 22.49 20.36
C ALA A 631 46.99 23.24 19.65
N ILE A 632 46.74 24.46 19.18
CA ILE A 632 47.77 25.34 18.58
C ILE A 632 48.84 25.67 19.61
N ASP A 633 48.45 26.12 20.81
CA ASP A 633 49.39 26.46 21.89
C ASP A 633 50.27 25.25 22.28
N ARG A 634 49.64 24.09 22.50
CA ARG A 634 50.32 22.84 22.86
C ARG A 634 51.32 22.41 21.79
N GLN A 635 50.92 22.41 20.51
CA GLN A 635 51.81 22.00 19.42
C GLN A 635 52.95 23.01 19.19
N GLN A 636 52.67 24.32 19.23
CA GLN A 636 53.66 25.35 19.00
C GLN A 636 54.68 25.44 20.15
N ARG A 637 54.25 25.30 21.42
CA ARG A 637 55.17 25.18 22.56
C ARG A 637 56.07 23.95 22.45
N ASN A 638 55.54 22.82 22.00
CA ASN A 638 56.34 21.61 21.83
C ASN A 638 57.37 21.77 20.70
N LYS A 639 56.98 22.37 19.56
CA LYS A 639 57.90 22.69 18.46
C LYS A 639 59.03 23.63 18.92
N LEU A 640 58.68 24.76 19.56
CA LEU A 640 59.67 25.73 20.05
C LEU A 640 60.58 25.16 21.16
N LYS A 641 60.12 24.20 21.97
CA LYS A 641 60.99 23.47 22.91
C LYS A 641 61.98 22.57 22.18
N LEU A 642 61.54 21.83 21.17
CA LEU A 642 62.41 20.97 20.35
C LEU A 642 63.45 21.78 19.57
N ASP A 643 63.06 22.91 18.99
CA ASP A 643 63.96 23.83 18.27
C ASP A 643 64.98 24.49 19.22
N ASN A 644 64.61 24.75 20.49
CA ASN A 644 65.57 25.21 21.50
C ASN A 644 66.54 24.11 21.97
N LEU A 645 66.13 22.83 21.96
CA LEU A 645 67.05 21.72 22.26
C LEU A 645 68.05 21.46 21.12
N SER A 646 67.67 21.67 19.86
CA SER A 646 68.58 21.50 18.72
C SER A 646 69.59 22.65 18.55
N MET A 647 69.30 23.82 19.10
CA MET A 647 70.16 25.01 19.09
C MET A 647 71.23 25.05 20.20
N ALA A 648 71.24 24.08 21.13
CA ALA A 648 72.10 24.10 22.31
C ALA A 648 73.51 23.53 22.07
N SER A 649 74.34 24.20 21.25
CA SER A 649 75.80 24.08 21.35
C SER A 649 76.58 25.30 20.78
N PRO A 650 76.80 26.35 21.60
CA PRO A 650 77.88 27.30 21.38
C PRO A 650 79.07 27.04 22.32
N GLU A 651 80.27 26.98 21.71
CA GLU A 651 81.57 27.39 22.27
C GLU A 651 82.22 26.53 23.39
N ARG A 652 83.52 26.20 23.20
CA ARG A 652 84.63 27.09 23.58
C ARG A 652 86.00 26.54 23.17
N HIS A 653 86.84 27.42 22.63
CA HIS A 653 88.29 27.17 22.55
C HIS A 653 88.86 27.07 23.97
N ARG A 654 89.56 25.96 24.28
CA ARG A 654 90.46 25.89 25.44
C ARG A 654 91.76 25.19 25.02
N THR A 655 92.80 25.98 24.87
CA THR A 655 94.14 25.51 24.52
C THR A 655 94.73 24.71 25.68
N LEU A 656 94.97 23.41 25.47
CA LEU A 656 95.74 22.57 26.38
C LEU A 656 97.11 22.27 25.76
N ARG A 657 98.14 22.55 26.55
CA ARG A 657 99.56 22.46 26.21
C ARG A 657 100.20 21.41 27.11
N HIS A 658 101.12 20.60 26.57
CA HIS A 658 101.74 19.41 27.19
C HIS A 658 100.77 18.20 27.32
N GLN A 659 101.23 16.95 27.19
CA GLN A 659 102.61 16.44 27.27
C GLN A 659 102.85 15.22 26.33
N PHE A 660 104.13 14.90 26.08
CA PHE A 660 104.59 13.81 25.20
C PHE A 660 104.58 12.42 25.86
N SER A 661 104.60 11.38 25.00
CA SER A 661 105.06 9.98 25.15
C SER A 661 103.95 8.97 24.81
N THR A 662 103.95 8.32 23.64
CA THR A 662 104.79 7.17 23.20
C THR A 662 104.64 5.92 24.07
N ASP A 663 104.01 4.91 23.47
CA ASP A 663 104.19 3.47 23.63
C ASP A 663 104.89 2.94 24.88
N ASN A 664 104.20 2.09 25.65
CA ASN A 664 104.56 0.67 25.59
C ASN A 664 103.43 -0.30 25.99
N MET A 665 103.37 -1.43 25.28
CA MET A 665 102.65 -2.64 25.70
C MET A 665 103.28 -3.21 26.99
N ASN A 666 102.51 -3.85 27.86
CA ASN A 666 102.26 -5.31 27.79
C ASN A 666 101.50 -5.86 29.02
N ALA A 667 100.48 -6.71 28.79
CA ALA A 667 100.07 -7.90 29.57
C ALA A 667 98.52 -8.08 29.69
N PRO A 668 97.99 -9.34 29.69
CA PRO A 668 96.56 -9.65 29.59
C PRO A 668 96.01 -10.38 30.84
N PRO A 669 94.84 -11.05 30.80
CA PRO A 669 93.50 -10.51 30.55
C PRO A 669 92.56 -10.78 31.75
N PHE A 670 91.44 -10.07 31.86
CA PHE A 670 90.30 -10.56 32.65
C PHE A 670 88.95 -10.18 32.02
N ASN A 671 88.18 -11.20 31.64
CA ASN A 671 86.82 -11.04 31.13
C ASN A 671 85.83 -10.87 32.27
N ILE A 672 84.89 -9.92 32.16
CA ILE A 672 83.59 -10.00 32.82
C ILE A 672 82.51 -9.83 31.73
N PRO A 673 81.46 -10.69 31.66
CA PRO A 673 80.78 -10.92 30.39
C PRO A 673 79.58 -10.00 30.11
N ASN A 674 79.41 -9.67 28.83
CA ASN A 674 78.13 -9.52 28.14
C ASN A 674 77.18 -8.37 28.54
N LEU A 675 77.70 -7.15 28.71
CA LEU A 675 76.94 -5.96 28.29
C LEU A 675 77.39 -5.53 26.88
N ARG A 676 76.76 -6.11 25.84
CA ARG A 676 76.98 -5.65 24.46
C ARG A 676 75.94 -4.59 24.08
N ILE A 677 76.33 -3.34 24.33
CA ILE A 677 75.87 -2.18 23.57
C ILE A 677 76.53 -2.24 22.17
N ASP A 678 76.08 -1.38 21.26
CA ASP A 678 76.68 -1.07 19.94
C ASP A 678 76.46 -2.06 18.78
N GLN A 679 76.27 -1.61 17.53
CA GLN A 679 76.07 -0.23 17.05
C GLN A 679 75.28 -0.19 15.74
N ARG A 680 74.56 0.93 15.56
CA ARG A 680 73.98 1.42 14.30
C ARG A 680 74.98 1.32 13.14
N LYS A 681 74.56 0.77 11.99
CA LYS A 681 75.06 1.22 10.68
C LYS A 681 73.92 1.48 9.70
N THR A 682 74.01 2.62 9.05
CA THR A 682 73.14 3.13 8.01
C THR A 682 73.72 2.82 6.63
N SER A 683 72.91 2.26 5.75
CA SER A 683 73.12 2.14 4.30
C SER A 683 71.84 1.49 3.76
N SER A 684 71.21 1.86 2.66
CA SER A 684 71.35 2.89 1.64
C SER A 684 70.05 2.70 0.81
N ALA A 685 69.65 3.66 -0.01
CA ALA A 685 68.71 3.34 -1.09
C ALA A 685 69.39 2.48 -2.16
N GLU A 686 68.59 2.02 -3.13
CA GLU A 686 68.98 1.23 -4.32
C GLU A 686 69.15 -0.27 -4.10
N ASP A 687 68.02 -0.99 -4.09
CA ASP A 687 67.88 -2.08 -5.07
C ASP A 687 66.41 -2.28 -5.48
N MET A 688 66.13 -2.20 -6.78
CA MET A 688 64.78 -2.24 -7.34
C MET A 688 64.69 -3.33 -8.42
N ALA A 689 64.23 -4.53 -8.08
CA ALA A 689 63.61 -5.43 -9.07
C ALA A 689 62.90 -6.66 -8.46
N ARG A 690 61.61 -6.78 -8.77
CA ARG A 690 60.92 -8.02 -9.19
C ARG A 690 61.25 -9.32 -8.44
N LYS A 691 60.32 -9.76 -7.59
CA LYS A 691 59.54 -10.99 -7.89
C LYS A 691 58.20 -11.04 -7.17
N ASN A 692 57.26 -11.71 -7.83
CA ASN A 692 55.86 -11.84 -7.46
C ASN A 692 55.62 -13.17 -6.69
N SER A 693 54.37 -13.35 -6.23
CA SER A 693 53.69 -14.55 -5.72
C SER A 693 54.03 -15.09 -4.32
N GLY A 694 52.97 -15.29 -3.50
CA GLY A 694 52.89 -16.38 -2.53
C GLY A 694 52.71 -16.02 -1.05
N GLY A 695 51.65 -15.30 -0.66
CA GLY A 695 51.28 -15.15 0.75
C GLY A 695 50.36 -16.26 1.26
N TRP A 696 50.78 -17.04 2.27
CA TRP A 696 49.98 -18.05 2.96
C TRP A 696 49.50 -17.56 4.35
N LEU A 697 48.19 -17.74 4.61
CA LEU A 697 47.49 -18.18 5.84
C LEU A 697 47.96 -17.79 7.27
N HIS A 698 47.00 -17.29 8.07
CA HIS A 698 46.76 -17.44 9.54
C HIS A 698 47.91 -17.06 10.55
N ALA A 699 47.69 -16.52 11.76
CA ALA A 699 46.68 -16.80 12.79
C ALA A 699 46.67 -15.73 13.92
N GLU A 700 45.79 -15.96 14.91
CA GLU A 700 45.45 -15.17 16.12
C GLU A 700 46.57 -14.96 17.16
N HIS A 701 46.45 -13.91 18.01
CA HIS A 701 46.37 -13.88 19.50
C HIS A 701 46.22 -12.39 19.94
N LEU A 702 45.34 -11.94 20.86
CA LEU A 702 45.09 -12.18 22.30
C LEU A 702 45.99 -11.35 23.27
N GLU A 703 45.46 -11.13 24.49
CA GLU A 703 45.94 -10.30 25.63
C GLU A 703 45.67 -8.77 25.52
N GLN A 704 45.02 -8.04 26.46
CA GLN A 704 45.14 -7.94 27.95
C GLN A 704 46.52 -7.41 28.40
N CYS A 705 46.70 -6.51 29.38
CA CYS A 705 45.78 -5.88 30.33
C CYS A 705 46.34 -4.56 30.94
N SER A 706 45.44 -3.60 31.26
CA SER A 706 45.30 -2.90 32.56
C SER A 706 46.25 -1.77 33.06
N VAL A 707 45.71 -1.06 34.10
CA VAL A 707 46.18 0.08 34.94
C VAL A 707 45.59 1.43 34.47
N LEU A 708 44.48 1.99 34.98
CA LEU A 708 43.84 2.07 36.32
C LEU A 708 44.52 3.07 37.28
N VAL A 709 43.94 4.28 37.45
CA VAL A 709 43.63 4.97 38.73
C VAL A 709 42.60 6.10 38.47
N VAL A 710 41.42 6.02 39.09
CA VAL A 710 40.64 7.16 39.60
C VAL A 710 40.02 6.72 40.93
N VAL A 711 39.99 7.61 41.92
CA VAL A 711 39.63 7.34 43.33
C VAL A 711 38.31 8.04 43.69
N GLU A 712 37.36 7.27 44.23
CA GLU A 712 36.31 7.58 45.24
C GLU A 712 35.39 8.83 45.08
N HIS A 713 34.17 8.92 45.64
CA HIS A 713 33.46 8.05 46.60
C HIS A 713 31.91 8.06 46.36
N ALA A 714 31.20 7.09 46.95
CA ALA A 714 29.73 6.91 46.93
C ALA A 714 28.92 8.06 47.59
N VAL A 715 27.59 8.19 47.41
CA VAL A 715 26.50 7.60 48.24
C VAL A 715 25.16 8.25 47.74
N ASP A 716 23.98 7.63 47.59
CA ASP A 716 23.55 6.22 47.48
C ASP A 716 22.08 6.18 46.92
N LYS A 717 21.31 5.09 47.09
CA LYS A 717 19.88 4.93 46.72
C LYS A 717 19.00 4.48 47.89
N VAL A 718 17.71 4.83 47.86
CA VAL A 718 16.65 4.15 48.65
C VAL A 718 15.44 3.85 47.77
N ALA A 719 14.96 2.60 47.84
CA ALA A 719 13.63 2.17 47.38
C ALA A 719 12.77 1.85 48.62
N PRO A 720 11.44 1.67 48.47
CA PRO A 720 10.97 0.27 48.49
C PRO A 720 9.72 -0.03 47.62
N THR A 721 9.40 -1.32 47.55
CA THR A 721 8.20 -1.96 46.99
C THR A 721 7.03 -2.01 47.99
N VAL A 722 5.81 -2.38 47.52
CA VAL A 722 4.94 -3.50 48.02
C VAL A 722 3.54 -3.45 47.36
N ASP A 723 2.90 -4.62 47.27
CA ASP A 723 1.59 -4.94 46.63
C ASP A 723 0.31 -4.33 47.24
N GLY A 724 -0.81 -4.41 46.51
CA GLY A 724 -2.16 -4.25 47.10
C GLY A 724 -3.34 -4.10 46.12
N SER A 725 -4.14 -5.15 45.94
CA SER A 725 -5.34 -5.25 45.09
C SER A 725 -6.66 -4.69 45.70
N ILE A 726 -7.76 -4.63 44.90
CA ILE A 726 -9.22 -4.78 45.24
C ILE A 726 -10.17 -3.56 45.00
N ILE A 727 -11.21 -3.76 44.13
CA ILE A 727 -12.56 -3.08 44.02
C ILE A 727 -12.56 -1.53 43.80
N GLY A 728 -13.50 -0.83 43.15
CA GLY A 728 -14.75 -1.15 42.41
C GLY A 728 -15.82 -0.06 42.63
N SER A 729 -16.41 0.48 41.55
CA SER A 729 -17.65 1.30 41.46
C SER A 729 -18.00 2.37 42.54
N SER A 730 -18.07 3.67 42.17
CA SER A 730 -19.33 4.48 42.18
C SER A 730 -19.19 6.01 42.07
N ARG A 731 -20.22 6.59 41.44
CA ARG A 731 -20.70 7.99 41.28
C ARG A 731 -20.43 9.02 42.42
N LEU A 732 -20.23 10.30 42.03
CA LEU A 732 -21.03 11.52 42.35
C LEU A 732 -20.46 12.69 41.49
N TRP A 733 -21.19 13.48 40.68
CA TRP A 733 -22.22 14.51 40.95
C TRP A 733 -21.77 15.73 41.78
N ILE A 734 -21.76 16.92 41.13
CA ILE A 734 -21.99 18.32 41.56
C ILE A 734 -21.47 19.22 40.39
N GLY A 735 -22.09 20.32 39.95
CA GLY A 735 -23.37 20.93 40.32
C GLY A 735 -23.32 22.47 40.45
N HIS A 736 -23.50 23.21 39.34
CA HIS A 736 -23.69 24.70 39.26
C HIS A 736 -22.50 25.57 39.77
N THR A 737 -22.36 26.88 39.50
CA THR A 737 -23.37 27.93 39.18
C THR A 737 -22.79 29.14 38.41
N ALA A 738 -23.64 29.78 37.59
CA ALA A 738 -23.72 31.19 37.18
C ALA A 738 -22.47 32.11 37.02
N ALA A 739 -22.41 32.80 35.86
CA ALA A 739 -22.40 34.27 35.77
C ALA A 739 -22.79 34.77 34.37
N ALA A 740 -23.83 35.63 34.28
CA ALA A 740 -23.96 36.60 33.17
C ALA A 740 -22.98 37.76 33.44
N GLY A 741 -22.45 38.53 32.49
CA GLY A 741 -22.88 38.91 31.15
C GLY A 741 -22.89 40.45 31.06
N ILE A 742 -22.59 41.06 29.91
CA ILE A 742 -22.89 42.48 29.57
C ILE A 742 -22.51 42.73 28.09
N ARG A 743 -23.29 43.58 27.40
CA ARG A 743 -23.05 44.08 26.03
C ARG A 743 -22.76 45.59 26.08
N HIS A 744 -22.47 46.17 24.90
CA HIS A 744 -22.56 47.61 24.52
C HIS A 744 -21.32 48.50 24.73
N VAL A 745 -21.03 49.53 23.91
CA VAL A 745 -21.30 49.81 22.46
C VAL A 745 -20.58 51.13 22.03
N SER A 746 -20.32 51.30 20.72
CA SER A 746 -20.14 52.59 19.98
C SER A 746 -18.79 53.35 19.93
N THR A 747 -18.64 54.02 18.77
CA THR A 747 -17.93 55.30 18.45
C THR A 747 -16.45 55.18 18.09
N ILE A 748 -15.95 55.34 16.84
CA ILE A 748 -16.16 56.30 15.72
C ILE A 748 -15.53 57.69 15.95
N LEU A 749 -14.37 57.98 15.32
CA LEU A 749 -14.07 59.15 14.43
C LEU A 749 -12.57 59.50 14.28
N ARG A 750 -12.24 60.01 13.08
CA ARG A 750 -11.05 60.82 12.68
C ARG A 750 -9.70 60.07 12.58
N THR A 751 -8.91 60.27 11.53
CA THR A 751 -9.00 61.20 10.37
C THR A 751 -8.42 60.55 9.12
#